data_AF-G5K4K3-F1
#
_entry.id   AF-G5K4K3-F1
#
_cell.length_a   1.000
_cell.length_b   1.000
_cell.length_c   1.000
_cell.angle_alpha   90.00
_cell.angle_beta   90.00
_cell.angle_gamma   90.00
#
_symmetry.space_group_name_H-M   'P 1'
#
loop_
_entity.id
_entity.type
_entity.pdbx_description
1 polymer ?
#
loop_
_entity_poly.entity_id
_entity_poly.type
_entity_poly.pdbx_seq_one_letter_code
_entity_poly.pdbx_strand_id
1 'polypeptide(L)'
;MVTSKKKHSKRRKATLGPLDFGPVILRTVKLMSNFFYIILFLFGMLGLGMAFGYLASQIDSVKVPSKDSLVKQVKSLTMMSQIDYSDNSLVTMIDTDLLRTPVANDAISDNIKKAIVSTEDENFNAHKGVVPKAVFRATLASVLGFGESSGGSTLTQQLVKQQVLGDDPTFKRKSREIIYALALERYMSKDDILSHYLNVSPFGRNNKGQNIAGIEEAARGIFGVTAKDLTIPQAAFLAGLPQSPIVYSPYLSTGQFKSEEDMSYGIQRQQNVLYNMYRSGLLTKKEYEDYKAYPIKQDFIQPEAVTVNTHDYLYYTVLAEARKAMYNYLIKKDKVSSRELKNDETKAAYQERARTELQQGGYKITTTLNKPIYNAMQNAAAQFGSLLDDGTGMVQMGNVLTDNSTGAVLGFIGGRDYNLNQNNHAFDTIRSPGSSIKPIISYGPAIDQGLMGSASILSNYPTTYSSGQKIMHVDSEGTAMMTLQEALNTSWNIPAFWTQKLLREKGVDVENYMTKMGYRIADYSIESLPLGGGIETSVAQQTNAYQMIANNGLYQKQYLVDKITASDGTVVYKHENKPVRVFSAPAATIMQDLLRGPISSGSTTTFKSRLAAINPSLANADWIGKTGTTENYSDVWLMLATPKVTLGGWAGHDDNASLAPLTGYNNNSNYLAHLANAINQADPNIFGNGQRFALDGGVIRASVLKSTGLQPGTVTVNGRPLTVNGEMTTSLWAQKGPSAMTYKFAIGGTDADYQKAWSNFGGKKN
;
A
#
# COMPACT_ATOMS: atom_id res chain seq x y z
N MET A 1 24.94 5.49 131.50
CA MET A 1 23.52 5.78 131.19
C MET A 1 23.32 5.66 129.68
N VAL A 2 22.40 4.77 129.30
CA VAL A 2 21.62 4.65 128.04
C VAL A 2 22.33 4.60 126.68
N THR A 3 22.38 3.37 126.17
CA THR A 3 22.46 2.88 124.79
C THR A 3 21.44 3.49 123.81
N SER A 4 21.83 3.78 122.56
CA SER A 4 21.06 3.43 121.34
C SER A 4 21.83 3.74 120.04
N LYS A 5 21.59 2.92 119.01
CA LYS A 5 22.48 2.54 117.90
C LYS A 5 22.64 3.59 116.79
N LYS A 6 23.88 3.82 116.35
CA LYS A 6 24.22 4.24 114.98
C LYS A 6 24.74 3.02 114.20
N LYS A 7 24.16 2.74 113.03
CA LYS A 7 24.72 1.77 112.06
C LYS A 7 24.96 2.45 110.71
N HIS A 8 26.23 2.54 110.35
CA HIS A 8 26.74 2.95 109.04
C HIS A 8 26.33 1.96 107.94
N SER A 9 25.87 2.48 106.80
CA SER A 9 25.81 1.75 105.53
C SER A 9 27.01 2.14 104.65
N LYS A 10 27.95 1.21 104.49
CA LYS A 10 29.07 1.29 103.53
C LYS A 10 28.60 0.75 102.18
N ARG A 11 28.56 1.57 101.13
CA ARG A 11 28.56 1.09 99.73
C ARG A 11 29.99 0.64 99.37
N ARG A 12 30.24 -0.67 99.38
CA ARG A 12 31.45 -1.30 98.81
C ARG A 12 31.34 -1.26 97.28
N LYS A 13 32.41 -0.82 96.59
CA LYS A 13 32.65 -1.14 95.18
C LYS A 13 32.79 -2.66 95.08
N ALA A 14 31.92 -3.31 94.30
CA ALA A 14 32.06 -4.72 93.98
C ALA A 14 33.08 -4.87 92.85
N THR A 15 34.23 -5.49 93.15
CA THR A 15 35.22 -5.93 92.17
C THR A 15 34.83 -7.32 91.68
N LEU A 16 34.50 -7.47 90.40
CA LEU A 16 34.16 -8.73 89.73
C LEU A 16 35.36 -9.71 89.77
N GLY A 17 35.12 -10.96 90.15
CA GLY A 17 36.13 -12.02 90.15
C GLY A 17 36.22 -12.76 88.79
N PRO A 18 37.31 -13.48 88.51
CA PRO A 18 37.51 -14.16 87.22
C PRO A 18 36.46 -15.25 86.88
N LEU A 19 35.76 -15.79 87.88
CA LEU A 19 34.66 -16.76 87.70
C LEU A 19 33.31 -16.09 87.35
N ASP A 20 33.17 -14.77 87.52
CA ASP A 20 31.97 -14.01 87.15
C ASP A 20 31.95 -13.62 85.66
N PHE A 21 33.09 -13.75 84.95
CA PHE A 21 33.22 -13.36 83.54
C PHE A 21 32.48 -14.33 82.60
N GLY A 22 32.48 -15.64 82.87
CA GLY A 22 31.84 -16.64 81.99
C GLY A 22 30.33 -16.41 81.77
N PRO A 23 29.52 -16.28 82.84
CA PRO A 23 28.08 -16.00 82.71
C PRO A 23 27.77 -14.64 82.08
N VAL A 24 28.62 -13.63 82.33
CA VAL A 24 28.50 -12.29 81.74
C VAL A 24 28.82 -12.32 80.25
N ILE A 25 29.87 -13.02 79.82
CA ILE A 25 30.21 -13.22 78.41
C ILE A 25 29.10 -13.98 77.68
N LEU A 26 28.60 -15.09 78.24
CA LEU A 26 27.48 -15.85 77.64
C LEU A 26 26.20 -15.02 77.51
N ARG A 27 25.86 -14.21 78.52
CA ARG A 27 24.73 -13.26 78.43
C ARG A 27 24.97 -12.20 77.36
N THR A 28 26.20 -11.70 77.25
CA THR A 28 26.57 -10.67 76.27
C THR A 28 26.49 -11.23 74.85
N VAL A 29 27.02 -12.43 74.60
CA VAL A 29 26.92 -13.14 73.31
C VAL A 29 25.45 -13.43 72.96
N LYS A 30 24.64 -13.89 73.92
CA LYS A 30 23.20 -14.11 73.71
C LYS A 30 22.46 -12.80 73.39
N LEU A 31 22.77 -11.71 74.08
CA LEU A 31 22.19 -10.39 73.80
C LEU A 31 22.62 -9.85 72.44
N MET A 32 23.88 -10.01 72.06
CA MET A 32 24.39 -9.64 70.73
C MET A 32 23.74 -10.47 69.63
N SER A 33 23.57 -11.78 69.83
CA SER A 33 22.87 -12.66 68.91
C SER A 33 21.39 -12.29 68.78
N ASN A 34 20.68 -12.04 69.89
CA ASN A 34 19.30 -11.57 69.86
C ASN A 34 19.17 -10.21 69.16
N PHE A 35 20.07 -9.27 69.42
CA PHE A 35 20.12 -7.98 68.76
C PHE A 35 20.34 -8.13 67.25
N PHE A 36 21.25 -9.02 66.84
CA PHE A 36 21.46 -9.36 65.44
C PHE A 36 20.20 -9.95 64.79
N TYR A 37 19.51 -10.88 65.45
CA TYR A 37 18.24 -11.43 64.92
C TYR A 37 17.12 -10.39 64.84
N ILE A 38 17.03 -9.46 65.79
CA ILE A 38 16.07 -8.34 65.76
C ILE A 38 16.40 -7.40 64.61
N ILE A 39 17.67 -7.06 64.40
CA ILE A 39 18.11 -6.26 63.26
C ILE A 39 17.77 -6.98 61.95
N LEU A 40 18.05 -8.27 61.84
CA LEU A 40 17.72 -9.07 60.67
C LEU A 40 16.21 -9.09 60.40
N PHE A 41 15.40 -9.22 61.45
CA PHE A 41 13.95 -9.19 61.37
C PHE A 41 13.43 -7.81 60.94
N LEU A 42 13.97 -6.72 61.50
CA LEU A 42 13.60 -5.35 61.14
C LEU A 42 14.00 -5.00 59.70
N PHE A 43 15.19 -5.41 59.25
CA PHE A 43 15.59 -5.29 57.84
C PHE A 43 14.70 -6.15 56.93
N GLY A 44 14.30 -7.34 57.40
CA GLY A 44 13.31 -8.17 56.72
C GLY A 44 11.96 -7.45 56.57
N MET A 45 11.44 -6.85 57.63
CA MET A 45 10.20 -6.07 57.60
C MET A 45 10.31 -4.82 56.72
N LEU A 46 11.44 -4.11 56.76
CA LEU A 46 11.69 -2.95 55.91
C LEU A 46 11.75 -3.35 54.43
N GLY A 47 12.46 -4.43 54.11
CA GLY A 47 12.51 -5.01 52.76
C GLY A 47 11.12 -5.41 52.27
N LEU A 48 10.31 -6.04 53.12
CA LEU A 48 8.92 -6.37 52.83
C LEU A 48 8.05 -5.13 52.60
N GLY A 49 8.19 -4.10 53.44
CA GLY A 49 7.46 -2.84 53.31
C GLY A 49 7.82 -2.09 52.03
N MET A 50 9.10 -2.03 51.67
CA MET A 50 9.56 -1.43 50.41
C MET A 50 9.04 -2.20 49.19
N ALA A 51 9.07 -3.54 49.22
CA ALA A 51 8.54 -4.37 48.14
C ALA A 51 7.01 -4.18 47.96
N PHE A 52 6.25 -4.14 49.06
CA PHE A 52 4.81 -3.87 49.02
C PHE A 52 4.49 -2.45 48.55
N GLY A 53 5.20 -1.43 49.05
CA GLY A 53 5.01 -0.04 48.65
C GLY A 53 5.32 0.18 47.17
N TYR A 54 6.40 -0.44 46.67
CA TYR A 54 6.74 -0.43 45.25
C TYR A 54 5.63 -1.08 44.40
N LEU A 55 5.17 -2.28 44.77
CA LEU A 55 4.10 -2.97 44.06
C LEU A 55 2.79 -2.16 44.06
N ALA A 56 2.39 -1.60 45.20
CA ALA A 56 1.18 -0.78 45.32
C ALA A 56 1.22 0.49 44.46
N SER A 57 2.35 1.21 44.45
CA SER A 57 2.52 2.42 43.64
C SER A 57 2.36 2.16 42.13
N GLN A 58 2.73 0.97 41.67
CA GLN A 58 2.61 0.59 40.27
C GLN A 58 1.18 0.15 39.92
N ILE A 59 0.46 -0.47 40.86
CA ILE A 59 -0.93 -0.93 40.66
C ILE A 59 -1.89 0.27 40.52
N ASP A 60 -1.74 1.32 41.33
CA ASP A 60 -2.59 2.52 41.26
C ASP A 60 -2.53 3.23 39.90
N SER A 61 -1.44 3.03 39.15
CA SER A 61 -1.25 3.63 37.83
C SER A 61 -1.91 2.86 36.67
N VAL A 62 -2.45 1.66 36.91
CA VAL A 62 -2.96 0.76 35.86
C VAL A 62 -4.47 0.93 35.67
N LYS A 63 -4.88 1.48 34.52
CA LYS A 63 -6.27 1.46 34.07
C LYS A 63 -6.62 0.10 33.49
N VAL A 64 -7.57 -0.61 34.11
CA VAL A 64 -8.05 -1.91 33.61
C VAL A 64 -8.98 -1.70 32.41
N PRO A 65 -8.75 -2.38 31.27
CA PRO A 65 -9.67 -2.33 30.13
C PRO A 65 -11.07 -2.85 30.49
N SER A 66 -12.08 -2.41 29.76
CA SER A 66 -13.43 -2.98 29.91
C SER A 66 -13.43 -4.48 29.57
N LYS A 67 -14.39 -5.23 30.13
CA LYS A 67 -14.58 -6.67 29.84
C LYS A 67 -14.57 -6.94 28.33
N ASP A 68 -15.41 -6.23 27.59
CA ASP A 68 -15.57 -6.46 26.15
C ASP A 68 -14.29 -6.13 25.37
N SER A 69 -13.58 -5.07 25.78
CA SER A 69 -12.29 -4.72 25.16
C SER A 69 -11.24 -5.79 25.40
N LEU A 70 -11.10 -6.27 26.65
CA LEU A 70 -10.09 -7.25 27.02
C LEU A 70 -10.35 -8.61 26.35
N VAL A 71 -11.60 -9.07 26.38
CA VAL A 71 -12.00 -10.33 25.73
C VAL A 71 -11.82 -10.24 24.21
N LYS A 72 -12.21 -9.12 23.57
CA LYS A 72 -12.03 -8.94 22.13
C LYS A 72 -10.56 -9.01 21.71
N GLN A 73 -9.66 -8.37 22.47
CA GLN A 73 -8.22 -8.40 22.18
C GLN A 73 -7.61 -9.80 22.36
N VAL A 74 -8.08 -10.58 23.34
CA VAL A 74 -7.60 -11.96 23.51
C VAL A 74 -8.14 -12.90 22.43
N LYS A 75 -9.36 -12.65 21.95
CA LYS A 75 -10.00 -13.46 20.90
C LYS A 75 -9.50 -13.16 19.49
N SER A 76 -8.88 -11.99 19.26
CA SER A 76 -8.38 -11.63 17.92
C SER A 76 -7.18 -12.48 17.55
N LEU A 77 -7.34 -13.38 16.59
CA LEU A 77 -6.24 -14.15 16.05
C LEU A 77 -5.62 -13.42 14.86
N THR A 78 -4.29 -13.41 14.79
CA THR A 78 -3.61 -12.95 13.58
C THR A 78 -3.91 -13.92 12.45
N MET A 79 -4.34 -13.40 11.30
CA MET A 79 -4.62 -14.17 10.10
C MET A 79 -3.98 -13.45 8.91
N MET A 80 -3.55 -14.21 7.91
CA MET A 80 -3.06 -13.62 6.67
C MET A 80 -4.23 -12.92 5.97
N SER A 81 -4.01 -11.67 5.59
CA SER A 81 -4.93 -10.98 4.68
C SER A 81 -4.76 -11.50 3.26
N GLN A 82 -5.76 -11.26 2.42
CA GLN A 82 -5.76 -11.66 1.02
C GLN A 82 -6.07 -10.49 0.10
N ILE A 83 -5.56 -10.57 -1.13
CA ILE A 83 -5.89 -9.69 -2.25
C ILE A 83 -6.72 -10.49 -3.25
N ASP A 84 -7.85 -9.92 -3.65
CA ASP A 84 -8.78 -10.54 -4.60
C ASP A 84 -9.00 -9.63 -5.82
N TYR A 85 -9.27 -10.26 -6.96
CA TYR A 85 -9.78 -9.59 -8.15
C TYR A 85 -11.19 -9.03 -7.89
N SER A 86 -11.69 -8.22 -8.83
CA SER A 86 -13.04 -7.64 -8.78
C SER A 86 -14.17 -8.68 -8.70
N ASP A 87 -13.93 -9.90 -9.21
CA ASP A 87 -14.87 -11.03 -9.14
C ASP A 87 -14.81 -11.80 -7.79
N ASN A 88 -14.00 -11.33 -6.83
CA ASN A 88 -13.70 -11.99 -5.55
C ASN A 88 -12.87 -13.27 -5.65
N SER A 89 -12.29 -13.59 -6.82
CA SER A 89 -11.32 -14.68 -6.90
C SER A 89 -9.97 -14.23 -6.33
N LEU A 90 -9.31 -15.16 -5.64
CA LEU A 90 -8.02 -14.90 -4.99
C LEU A 90 -6.96 -14.51 -6.02
N VAL A 91 -6.23 -13.43 -5.73
CA VAL A 91 -4.95 -13.11 -6.38
C VAL A 91 -3.83 -13.79 -5.61
N THR A 92 -3.64 -13.40 -4.34
CA THR A 92 -2.56 -13.89 -3.48
C THR A 92 -2.84 -13.55 -2.02
N MET A 93 -2.13 -14.23 -1.12
CA MET A 93 -2.09 -13.88 0.29
C MET A 93 -1.04 -12.79 0.52
N ILE A 94 -1.27 -11.91 1.49
CA ILE A 94 -0.26 -10.95 1.95
C ILE A 94 0.74 -11.69 2.84
N ASP A 95 2.02 -11.51 2.54
CA ASP A 95 3.09 -12.13 3.30
C ASP A 95 3.07 -11.68 4.77
N THR A 96 3.21 -12.66 5.67
CA THR A 96 3.32 -12.47 7.11
C THR A 96 4.59 -13.13 7.62
N ASP A 97 5.21 -12.50 8.63
CA ASP A 97 6.38 -13.07 9.31
C ASP A 97 6.03 -14.23 10.24
N LEU A 98 4.74 -14.39 10.57
CA LEU A 98 4.21 -15.39 11.49
C LEU A 98 2.91 -16.01 10.93
N LEU A 99 2.95 -17.31 10.65
CA LEU A 99 1.80 -18.08 10.17
C LEU A 99 0.96 -18.62 11.33
N ARG A 100 -0.36 -18.64 11.14
CA ARG A 100 -1.31 -19.15 12.13
C ARG A 100 -2.57 -19.68 11.45
N THR A 101 -3.00 -20.86 11.89
CA THR A 101 -4.30 -21.45 11.54
C THR A 101 -5.17 -21.55 12.79
N PRO A 102 -6.32 -20.84 12.84
CA PRO A 102 -7.27 -20.95 13.95
C PRO A 102 -7.85 -22.36 14.08
N VAL A 103 -7.99 -22.84 15.32
CA VAL A 103 -8.62 -24.12 15.64
C VAL A 103 -9.57 -23.98 16.84
N ALA A 104 -10.76 -24.56 16.71
CA ALA A 104 -11.76 -24.58 17.78
C ALA A 104 -11.32 -25.47 18.95
N ASN A 105 -11.77 -25.16 20.16
CA ASN A 105 -11.33 -25.87 21.38
C ASN A 105 -11.61 -27.38 21.35
N ASP A 106 -12.70 -27.82 20.74
CA ASP A 106 -13.10 -29.22 20.58
C ASP A 106 -12.31 -29.97 19.50
N ALA A 107 -11.62 -29.23 18.63
CA ALA A 107 -10.68 -29.74 17.63
C ALA A 107 -9.22 -29.73 18.10
N ILE A 108 -8.98 -29.49 19.40
CA ILE A 108 -7.65 -29.58 20.03
C ILE A 108 -7.62 -30.84 20.93
N SER A 109 -6.65 -31.72 20.69
CA SER A 109 -6.46 -32.94 21.48
C SER A 109 -6.29 -32.66 22.98
N ASP A 110 -6.89 -33.49 23.82
CA ASP A 110 -6.66 -33.45 25.27
C ASP A 110 -5.20 -33.74 25.64
N ASN A 111 -4.47 -34.47 24.79
CA ASN A 111 -3.06 -34.78 25.01
C ASN A 111 -2.22 -33.49 25.09
N ILE A 112 -2.41 -32.56 24.15
CA ILE A 112 -1.67 -31.30 24.13
C ILE A 112 -2.13 -30.35 25.24
N LYS A 113 -3.44 -30.29 25.53
CA LYS A 113 -3.97 -29.50 26.66
C LYS A 113 -3.32 -29.92 27.98
N LYS A 114 -3.29 -31.23 28.25
CA LYS A 114 -2.67 -31.83 29.44
C LYS A 114 -1.15 -31.62 29.48
N ALA A 115 -0.47 -31.84 28.36
CA ALA A 115 0.98 -31.65 28.26
C ALA A 115 1.39 -30.20 28.55
N ILE A 116 0.71 -29.23 27.94
CA ILE A 116 0.96 -27.79 28.16
C ILE A 116 0.69 -27.39 29.61
N VAL A 117 -0.47 -27.76 30.17
CA VAL A 117 -0.79 -27.43 31.56
C VAL A 117 0.24 -28.03 32.51
N SER A 118 0.62 -29.30 32.34
CA SER A 118 1.60 -29.95 33.24
C SER A 118 2.99 -29.32 33.22
N THR A 119 3.37 -28.62 32.15
CA THR A 119 4.71 -28.06 31.96
C THR A 119 4.77 -26.56 32.18
N GLU A 120 3.82 -25.81 31.63
CA GLU A 120 3.82 -24.34 31.68
C GLU A 120 3.09 -23.82 32.93
N ASP A 121 2.10 -24.55 33.46
CA ASP A 121 1.26 -24.09 34.58
C ASP A 121 0.56 -25.24 35.32
N GLU A 122 1.31 -26.00 36.13
CA GLU A 122 0.79 -27.19 36.83
C GLU A 122 -0.44 -26.92 37.72
N ASN A 123 -0.60 -25.68 38.17
CA ASN A 123 -1.69 -25.24 39.04
C ASN A 123 -2.79 -24.47 38.26
N PHE A 124 -2.81 -24.57 36.92
CA PHE A 124 -3.67 -23.78 36.06
C PHE A 124 -5.12 -23.78 36.52
N ASN A 125 -5.68 -24.95 36.84
CA ASN A 125 -7.08 -25.07 37.24
C ASN A 125 -7.38 -24.52 38.65
N ALA A 126 -6.36 -24.35 39.50
CA ALA A 126 -6.52 -23.94 40.90
C ALA A 126 -6.39 -22.42 41.11
N HIS A 127 -5.54 -21.74 40.33
CA HIS A 127 -5.30 -20.31 40.50
C HIS A 127 -6.32 -19.44 39.74
N LYS A 128 -6.42 -18.16 40.11
CA LYS A 128 -7.27 -17.17 39.41
C LYS A 128 -6.38 -16.14 38.69
N GLY A 129 -5.78 -16.52 37.57
CA GLY A 129 -4.89 -15.67 36.77
C GLY A 129 -3.44 -15.56 37.22
N VAL A 130 -3.14 -15.57 38.52
CA VAL A 130 -1.75 -15.54 39.03
C VAL A 130 -1.52 -16.51 40.18
N VAL A 131 -0.27 -16.94 40.39
CA VAL A 131 0.15 -17.71 41.57
C VAL A 131 0.75 -16.73 42.61
N PRO A 132 0.07 -16.42 43.72
CA PRO A 132 0.49 -15.35 44.65
C PRO A 132 1.89 -15.57 45.24
N LYS A 133 2.24 -16.82 45.56
CA LYS A 133 3.58 -17.19 46.05
C LYS A 133 4.67 -16.89 45.00
N ALA A 134 4.39 -17.11 43.72
CA ALA A 134 5.34 -16.86 42.63
C ALA A 134 5.52 -15.36 42.37
N VAL A 135 4.43 -14.57 42.43
CA VAL A 135 4.48 -13.10 42.30
C VAL A 135 5.31 -12.48 43.42
N PHE A 136 5.10 -12.92 44.66
CA PHE A 136 5.84 -12.43 45.82
C PHE A 136 7.33 -12.80 45.76
N ARG A 137 7.64 -14.05 45.39
CA ARG A 137 9.02 -14.51 45.17
C ARG A 137 9.73 -13.71 44.07
N ALA A 138 9.07 -13.48 42.94
CA ALA A 138 9.63 -12.72 41.82
C ALA A 138 9.91 -11.26 42.21
N THR A 139 8.98 -10.61 42.92
CA THR A 139 9.14 -9.23 43.40
C THR A 139 10.33 -9.12 44.37
N LEU A 140 10.48 -10.06 45.29
CA LEU A 140 11.59 -10.09 46.25
C LEU A 140 12.95 -10.33 45.56
N ALA A 141 13.00 -11.22 44.56
CA ALA A 141 14.21 -11.47 43.78
C ALA A 141 14.66 -10.20 43.02
N SER A 142 13.73 -9.51 42.35
CA SER A 142 14.02 -8.28 41.60
C SER A 142 14.50 -7.13 42.51
N VAL A 143 13.91 -6.96 43.70
CA VAL A 143 14.30 -5.90 44.66
C VAL A 143 15.67 -6.16 45.29
N LEU A 144 16.02 -7.44 45.49
CA LEU A 144 17.30 -7.84 46.09
C LEU A 144 18.43 -8.02 45.05
N GLY A 145 18.18 -7.75 43.76
CA GLY A 145 19.18 -7.86 42.71
C GLY A 145 19.55 -9.30 42.32
N PHE A 146 18.78 -10.29 42.76
CA PHE A 146 18.91 -11.66 42.26
C PHE A 146 18.24 -11.72 40.88
N GLY A 147 18.97 -12.20 39.86
CA GLY A 147 18.48 -12.25 38.48
C GLY A 147 17.10 -12.90 38.34
N GLU A 148 16.36 -12.53 37.29
CA GLU A 148 15.01 -13.03 37.05
C GLU A 148 14.97 -14.57 37.07
N SER A 149 14.26 -15.14 38.03
CA SER A 149 13.93 -16.57 38.03
C SER A 149 12.91 -16.83 36.94
N SER A 150 13.34 -17.45 35.83
CA SER A 150 12.45 -17.94 34.78
C SER A 150 11.56 -19.06 35.33
N GLY A 151 10.27 -19.07 34.99
CA GLY A 151 9.32 -20.14 35.37
C GLY A 151 8.23 -19.79 36.39
N GLY A 152 7.89 -18.50 36.59
CA GLY A 152 6.84 -18.08 37.53
C GLY A 152 5.55 -17.51 36.93
N SER A 153 5.40 -17.44 35.61
CA SER A 153 4.22 -16.82 34.96
C SER A 153 3.19 -17.87 34.54
N THR A 154 1.91 -17.62 34.82
CA THR A 154 0.79 -18.51 34.45
C THR A 154 0.47 -18.44 32.96
N LEU A 155 -0.24 -19.43 32.43
CA LEU A 155 -0.72 -19.42 31.04
C LEU A 155 -1.56 -18.17 30.73
N THR A 156 -2.38 -17.75 31.69
CA THR A 156 -3.19 -16.51 31.58
C THR A 156 -2.31 -15.27 31.45
N GLN A 157 -1.22 -15.17 32.23
CA GLN A 157 -0.27 -14.06 32.11
C GLN A 157 0.47 -14.08 30.77
N GLN A 158 0.86 -15.27 30.29
CA GLN A 158 1.51 -15.41 28.99
C GLN A 158 0.59 -14.99 27.84
N LEU A 159 -0.69 -15.40 27.87
CA LEU A 159 -1.69 -15.01 26.88
C LEU A 159 -1.92 -13.48 26.86
N VAL A 160 -2.06 -12.86 28.03
CA VAL A 160 -2.20 -11.40 28.16
C VAL A 160 -0.97 -10.67 27.61
N LYS A 161 0.23 -11.17 27.93
CA LYS A 161 1.48 -10.63 27.38
C LYS A 161 1.47 -10.66 25.85
N GLN A 162 1.07 -11.78 25.26
CA GLN A 162 1.09 -11.99 23.81
C GLN A 162 0.01 -11.21 23.05
N GLN A 163 -1.18 -11.02 23.62
CA GLN A 163 -2.33 -10.43 22.90
C GLN A 163 -2.66 -8.99 23.27
N VAL A 164 -2.28 -8.52 24.46
CA VAL A 164 -2.80 -7.25 25.00
C VAL A 164 -1.72 -6.21 25.26
N LEU A 165 -0.51 -6.62 25.67
CA LEU A 165 0.46 -5.69 26.25
C LEU A 165 1.65 -5.33 25.36
N GLY A 166 1.98 -6.14 24.34
CA GLY A 166 3.03 -5.81 23.36
C GLY A 166 4.37 -5.35 23.99
N ASP A 167 4.96 -4.29 23.41
CA ASP A 167 6.31 -3.77 23.71
C ASP A 167 6.40 -2.77 24.89
N ASP A 168 5.46 -2.81 25.84
CA ASP A 168 5.53 -1.98 27.04
C ASP A 168 6.86 -2.19 27.85
N PRO A 169 7.40 -1.15 28.51
CA PRO A 169 8.59 -1.27 29.37
C PRO A 169 8.44 -2.41 30.40
N THR A 170 9.48 -3.26 30.52
CA THR A 170 9.44 -4.57 31.20
C THR A 170 8.79 -4.55 32.59
N PHE A 171 9.11 -3.56 33.42
CA PHE A 171 8.57 -3.46 34.79
C PHE A 171 7.09 -3.04 34.82
N LYS A 172 6.70 -2.03 34.04
CA LYS A 172 5.30 -1.56 33.94
C LYS A 172 4.41 -2.62 33.28
N ARG A 173 4.95 -3.30 32.27
CA ARG A 173 4.32 -4.44 31.60
C ARG A 173 3.99 -5.54 32.59
N LYS A 174 4.91 -5.89 33.49
CA LYS A 174 4.69 -6.98 34.46
C LYS A 174 3.53 -6.73 35.43
N SER A 175 3.39 -5.49 35.92
CA SER A 175 2.25 -5.12 36.77
C SER A 175 0.93 -5.17 35.99
N ARG A 176 0.92 -4.71 34.73
CA ARG A 176 -0.26 -4.82 33.85
C ARG A 176 -0.61 -6.27 33.54
N GLU A 177 0.38 -7.13 33.27
CA GLU A 177 0.18 -8.58 33.03
C GLU A 177 -0.59 -9.24 34.18
N ILE A 178 -0.19 -8.97 35.44
CA ILE A 178 -0.84 -9.51 36.64
C ILE A 178 -2.30 -9.06 36.73
N ILE A 179 -2.55 -7.76 36.62
CA ILE A 179 -3.89 -7.17 36.78
C ILE A 179 -4.81 -7.64 35.65
N TYR A 180 -4.32 -7.67 34.42
CA TYR A 180 -5.11 -8.06 33.25
C TYR A 180 -5.37 -9.56 33.26
N ALA A 181 -4.43 -10.40 33.72
CA ALA A 181 -4.66 -11.83 33.90
C ALA A 181 -5.75 -12.11 34.97
N LEU A 182 -5.70 -11.38 36.10
CA LEU A 182 -6.75 -11.44 37.13
C LEU A 182 -8.12 -11.02 36.59
N ALA A 183 -8.17 -10.00 35.72
CA ALA A 183 -9.40 -9.55 35.09
C ALA A 183 -9.91 -10.56 34.05
N LEU A 184 -9.02 -11.07 33.20
CA LEU A 184 -9.36 -12.02 32.13
C LEU A 184 -10.01 -13.29 32.67
N GLU A 185 -9.51 -13.82 33.78
CA GLU A 185 -10.05 -15.01 34.46
C GLU A 185 -11.42 -14.80 35.11
N ARG A 186 -11.86 -13.55 35.27
CA ARG A 186 -13.25 -13.26 35.65
C ARG A 186 -14.19 -13.24 34.45
N TYR A 187 -13.64 -13.14 33.24
CA TYR A 187 -14.40 -12.91 32.01
C TYR A 187 -14.41 -14.11 31.07
N MET A 188 -13.44 -15.03 31.20
CA MET A 188 -13.26 -16.20 30.34
C MET A 188 -13.05 -17.46 31.19
N SER A 189 -13.50 -18.61 30.67
CA SER A 189 -13.27 -19.90 31.31
C SER A 189 -11.81 -20.36 31.15
N LYS A 190 -11.38 -21.31 31.97
CA LYS A 190 -10.05 -21.95 31.86
C LYS A 190 -9.84 -22.59 30.49
N ASP A 191 -10.87 -23.25 29.98
CA ASP A 191 -10.83 -23.90 28.67
C ASP A 191 -10.69 -22.89 27.54
N ASP A 192 -11.41 -21.76 27.62
CA ASP A 192 -11.25 -20.67 26.64
C ASP A 192 -9.83 -20.10 26.69
N ILE A 193 -9.31 -19.80 27.89
CA ILE A 193 -7.96 -19.26 28.06
C ILE A 193 -6.92 -20.22 27.48
N LEU A 194 -7.03 -21.51 27.79
CA LEU A 194 -6.10 -22.52 27.28
C LEU A 194 -6.20 -22.66 25.76
N SER A 195 -7.42 -22.69 25.20
CA SER A 195 -7.64 -22.74 23.76
C SER A 195 -7.07 -21.52 23.03
N HIS A 196 -7.27 -20.32 23.58
CA HIS A 196 -6.70 -19.09 23.01
C HIS A 196 -5.18 -19.05 23.13
N TYR A 197 -4.61 -19.48 24.27
CA TYR A 197 -3.17 -19.63 24.42
C TYR A 197 -2.60 -20.58 23.34
N LEU A 198 -3.21 -21.75 23.16
CA LEU A 198 -2.79 -22.72 22.16
C LEU A 198 -2.94 -22.21 20.73
N ASN A 199 -3.87 -21.30 20.45
CA ASN A 199 -4.02 -20.66 19.14
C ASN A 199 -3.03 -19.50 18.91
N VAL A 200 -2.50 -18.88 19.98
CA VAL A 200 -1.67 -17.67 19.89
C VAL A 200 -0.18 -17.97 20.03
N SER A 201 0.18 -18.93 20.88
CA SER A 201 1.56 -19.15 21.27
C SER A 201 2.45 -19.49 20.06
N PRO A 202 3.68 -18.94 19.99
CA PRO A 202 4.66 -19.35 18.99
C PRO A 202 5.13 -20.78 19.25
N PHE A 203 5.23 -21.58 18.19
CA PHE A 203 5.70 -22.98 18.23
C PHE A 203 6.96 -23.20 17.37
N GLY A 204 7.58 -22.13 16.86
CA GLY A 204 8.90 -22.20 16.24
C GLY A 204 8.80 -22.16 14.73
N ARG A 205 9.44 -23.11 14.04
CA ARG A 205 9.43 -23.21 12.57
C ARG A 205 8.80 -24.50 12.07
N ASN A 206 8.13 -24.43 10.92
CA ASN A 206 7.65 -25.60 10.17
C ASN A 206 8.73 -26.14 9.21
N ASN A 207 8.41 -27.24 8.51
CA ASN A 207 9.27 -27.88 7.50
C ASN A 207 9.58 -27.03 6.25
N LYS A 208 9.00 -25.84 6.15
CA LYS A 208 9.27 -24.81 5.12
C LYS A 208 10.08 -23.64 5.66
N GLY A 209 10.52 -23.70 6.91
CA GLY A 209 11.35 -22.68 7.56
C GLY A 209 10.58 -21.42 7.99
N GLN A 210 9.25 -21.43 7.88
CA GLN A 210 8.39 -20.30 8.24
C GLN A 210 8.14 -20.29 9.75
N ASN A 211 8.07 -19.11 10.36
CA ASN A 211 7.72 -19.02 11.78
C ASN A 211 6.22 -19.32 11.95
N ILE A 212 5.89 -20.17 12.89
CA ILE A 212 4.52 -20.63 13.14
C ILE A 212 4.07 -20.32 14.57
N ALA A 213 2.81 -19.95 14.69
CA ALA A 213 2.08 -19.81 15.93
C ALA A 213 0.74 -20.54 15.83
N GLY A 214 0.23 -20.97 16.98
CA GLY A 214 -0.98 -21.77 17.03
C GLY A 214 -0.70 -23.27 16.86
N ILE A 215 -1.41 -24.07 17.64
CA ILE A 215 -1.15 -25.51 17.75
C ILE A 215 -1.52 -26.28 16.48
N GLU A 216 -2.53 -25.83 15.73
CA GLU A 216 -2.92 -26.45 14.46
C GLU A 216 -1.82 -26.31 13.41
N GLU A 217 -1.24 -25.12 13.30
CA GLU A 217 -0.12 -24.86 12.39
C GLU A 217 1.12 -25.65 12.82
N ALA A 218 1.37 -25.77 14.13
CA ALA A 218 2.46 -26.56 14.68
C ALA A 218 2.31 -28.07 14.41
N ALA A 219 1.12 -28.62 14.64
CA ALA A 219 0.83 -30.04 14.39
C ALA A 219 1.01 -30.39 12.90
N ARG A 220 0.49 -29.55 12.00
CA ARG A 220 0.62 -29.73 10.56
C ARG A 220 2.05 -29.56 10.09
N GLY A 221 2.71 -28.47 10.52
CA GLY A 221 4.03 -28.08 10.02
C GLY A 221 5.21 -28.89 10.57
N ILE A 222 5.01 -29.64 11.66
CA ILE A 222 6.05 -30.49 12.27
C ILE A 222 5.73 -31.98 12.07
N PHE A 223 4.47 -32.39 12.22
CA PHE A 223 4.07 -33.81 12.24
C PHE A 223 3.11 -34.21 11.11
N GLY A 224 2.62 -33.25 10.31
CA GLY A 224 1.68 -33.54 9.22
C GLY A 224 0.30 -34.01 9.70
N VAL A 225 -0.04 -33.82 10.98
CA VAL A 225 -1.32 -34.20 11.59
C VAL A 225 -2.12 -32.96 11.99
N THR A 226 -3.42 -33.13 12.29
CA THR A 226 -4.23 -32.05 12.87
C THR A 226 -3.98 -31.93 14.37
N ALA A 227 -4.30 -30.78 14.99
CA ALA A 227 -4.17 -30.62 16.45
C ALA A 227 -5.04 -31.62 17.24
N LYS A 228 -6.07 -32.19 16.61
CA LYS A 228 -6.95 -33.21 17.21
C LYS A 228 -6.28 -34.57 17.31
N ASP A 229 -5.38 -34.89 16.37
CA ASP A 229 -4.80 -36.23 16.20
C ASP A 229 -3.42 -36.37 16.86
N LEU A 230 -2.98 -35.36 17.63
CA LEU A 230 -1.70 -35.38 18.32
C LEU A 230 -1.62 -36.54 19.33
N THR A 231 -0.63 -37.42 19.13
CA THR A 231 -0.25 -38.46 20.09
C THR A 231 0.41 -37.86 21.34
N ILE A 232 0.54 -38.63 22.43
CA ILE A 232 1.20 -38.15 23.65
C ILE A 232 2.67 -37.71 23.38
N PRO A 233 3.52 -38.49 22.67
CA PRO A 233 4.87 -38.05 22.34
C PRO A 233 4.93 -36.75 21.53
N GLN A 234 4.06 -36.60 20.53
CA GLN A 234 3.96 -35.39 19.69
C GLN A 234 3.46 -34.19 20.49
N ALA A 235 2.41 -34.39 21.29
CA ALA A 235 1.88 -33.37 22.20
C ALA A 235 2.94 -32.90 23.20
N ALA A 236 3.71 -33.83 23.78
CA ALA A 236 4.82 -33.50 24.68
C ALA A 236 5.93 -32.70 23.97
N PHE A 237 6.22 -33.01 22.70
CA PHE A 237 7.17 -32.24 21.91
C PHE A 237 6.68 -30.81 21.68
N LEU A 238 5.46 -30.64 21.15
CA LEU A 238 4.88 -29.32 20.89
C LEU A 238 4.73 -28.49 22.16
N ALA A 239 4.34 -29.12 23.27
CA ALA A 239 4.22 -28.45 24.57
C ALA A 239 5.55 -27.89 25.10
N GLY A 240 6.69 -28.44 24.66
CA GLY A 240 8.01 -27.95 25.01
C GLY A 240 8.44 -26.69 24.26
N LEU A 241 7.87 -26.44 23.06
CA LEU A 241 8.34 -25.41 22.14
C LEU A 241 8.15 -23.96 22.62
N PRO A 242 7.02 -23.57 23.25
CA PRO A 242 6.76 -22.17 23.64
C PRO A 242 7.87 -21.50 24.45
N GLN A 243 8.61 -22.26 25.26
CA GLN A 243 9.71 -21.74 26.09
C GLN A 243 10.86 -21.17 25.24
N SER A 244 11.22 -21.82 24.13
CA SER A 244 12.25 -21.36 23.21
C SER A 244 11.96 -21.85 21.79
N PRO A 245 10.97 -21.23 21.11
CA PRO A 245 10.36 -21.80 19.91
C PRO A 245 11.38 -22.07 18.80
N ILE A 246 12.27 -21.10 18.54
CA ILE A 246 13.29 -21.22 17.49
C ILE A 246 14.37 -22.23 17.85
N VAL A 247 14.72 -22.40 19.13
CA VAL A 247 15.77 -23.35 19.55
C VAL A 247 15.23 -24.78 19.54
N TYR A 248 14.00 -24.99 19.99
CA TYR A 248 13.45 -26.33 20.17
C TYR A 248 12.76 -26.90 18.92
N SER A 249 12.33 -26.08 17.97
CA SER A 249 11.77 -26.61 16.71
C SER A 249 12.83 -27.35 15.89
N PRO A 250 12.48 -28.40 15.13
CA PRO A 250 13.48 -29.25 14.47
C PRO A 250 14.06 -28.66 13.17
N TYR A 251 13.50 -27.56 12.67
CA TYR A 251 13.87 -26.96 11.38
C TYR A 251 14.66 -25.65 11.50
N LEU A 252 15.52 -25.40 10.50
CA LEU A 252 16.18 -24.14 10.21
C LEU A 252 15.25 -23.19 9.45
N SER A 253 15.66 -21.93 9.27
CA SER A 253 14.91 -20.94 8.45
C SER A 253 14.85 -21.31 6.97
N THR A 254 15.70 -22.23 6.53
CA THR A 254 15.71 -22.79 5.17
C THR A 254 14.73 -23.95 4.99
N GLY A 255 13.99 -24.33 6.04
CA GLY A 255 13.14 -25.53 6.07
C GLY A 255 13.89 -26.84 6.29
N GLN A 256 15.21 -26.84 6.12
CA GLN A 256 16.05 -28.01 6.38
C GLN A 256 16.05 -28.40 7.85
N PHE A 257 16.29 -29.68 8.14
CA PHE A 257 16.50 -30.13 9.51
C PHE A 257 17.72 -29.44 10.12
N LYS A 258 17.65 -29.23 11.42
CA LYS A 258 18.81 -28.87 12.23
C LYS A 258 19.82 -30.00 12.31
N SER A 259 21.04 -29.65 12.73
CA SER A 259 22.05 -30.63 13.14
C SER A 259 21.49 -31.53 14.26
N GLU A 260 22.05 -32.74 14.41
CA GLU A 260 21.61 -33.64 15.48
C GLU A 260 21.77 -33.03 16.87
N GLU A 261 22.84 -32.26 17.07
CA GLU A 261 23.12 -31.54 18.31
C GLU A 261 22.03 -30.51 18.60
N ASP A 262 21.71 -29.63 17.64
CA ASP A 262 20.71 -28.59 17.83
C ASP A 262 19.29 -29.15 17.97
N MET A 263 18.98 -30.23 17.26
CA MET A 263 17.69 -30.92 17.37
C MET A 263 17.53 -31.59 18.75
N SER A 264 18.63 -32.00 19.38
CA SER A 264 18.61 -32.67 20.68
C SER A 264 18.01 -31.78 21.78
N TYR A 265 18.14 -30.45 21.69
CA TYR A 265 17.56 -29.52 22.66
C TYR A 265 16.03 -29.63 22.73
N GLY A 266 15.36 -29.73 21.58
CA GLY A 266 13.91 -29.92 21.52
C GLY A 266 13.47 -31.29 22.05
N ILE A 267 14.23 -32.33 21.74
CA ILE A 267 13.95 -33.70 22.21
C ILE A 267 14.15 -33.82 23.73
N GLN A 268 15.22 -33.23 24.28
CA GLN A 268 15.43 -33.19 25.73
C GLN A 268 14.31 -32.40 26.43
N ARG A 269 13.85 -31.29 25.82
CA ARG A 269 12.70 -30.56 26.33
C ARG A 269 11.43 -31.40 26.31
N GLN A 270 11.17 -32.17 25.25
CA GLN A 270 10.06 -33.13 25.18
C GLN A 270 10.11 -34.17 26.29
N GLN A 271 11.30 -34.72 26.60
CA GLN A 271 11.46 -35.66 27.70
C GLN A 271 11.16 -35.03 29.07
N ASN A 272 11.51 -33.76 29.27
CA ASN A 272 11.14 -33.02 30.48
C ASN A 272 9.62 -32.83 30.59
N VAL A 273 8.93 -32.58 29.47
CA VAL A 273 7.47 -32.50 29.44
C VAL A 273 6.84 -33.85 29.81
N LEU A 274 7.31 -34.95 29.24
CA LEU A 274 6.86 -36.30 29.60
C LEU A 274 7.06 -36.60 31.09
N TYR A 275 8.21 -36.18 31.65
CA TYR A 275 8.47 -36.32 33.08
C TYR A 275 7.49 -35.50 33.93
N ASN A 276 7.16 -34.28 33.52
CA ASN A 276 6.15 -33.45 34.19
C ASN A 276 4.77 -34.09 34.15
N MET A 277 4.38 -34.67 33.02
CA MET A 277 3.12 -35.39 32.88
C MET A 277 3.06 -36.62 33.81
N TYR A 278 4.15 -37.39 33.89
CA TYR A 278 4.28 -38.50 34.85
C TYR A 278 4.18 -38.04 36.31
N ARG A 279 4.97 -37.04 36.69
CA ARG A 279 5.00 -36.49 38.07
C ARG A 279 3.62 -35.95 38.49
N SER A 280 2.85 -35.45 37.54
CA SER A 280 1.49 -34.92 37.76
C SER A 280 0.40 -36.00 37.74
N GLY A 281 0.77 -37.28 37.57
CA GLY A 281 -0.16 -38.42 37.54
C GLY A 281 -0.94 -38.57 36.24
N LEU A 282 -0.56 -37.87 35.17
CA LEU A 282 -1.20 -37.97 33.85
C LEU A 282 -0.71 -39.18 33.05
N LEU A 283 0.46 -39.72 33.39
CA LEU A 283 1.03 -40.93 32.81
C LEU A 283 1.38 -41.92 33.92
N THR A 284 1.21 -43.20 33.64
CA THR A 284 1.81 -44.26 34.44
C THR A 284 3.31 -44.31 34.23
N LYS A 285 4.04 -44.95 35.16
CA LYS A 285 5.50 -45.13 35.01
C LYS A 285 5.85 -45.87 33.71
N LYS A 286 5.06 -46.88 33.35
CA LYS A 286 5.24 -47.65 32.12
C LYS A 286 5.06 -46.78 30.88
N GLU A 287 3.98 -46.00 30.80
CA GLU A 287 3.75 -45.09 29.67
C GLU A 287 4.86 -44.03 29.55
N TYR A 288 5.32 -43.48 30.68
CA TYR A 288 6.44 -42.54 30.68
C TYR A 288 7.73 -43.17 30.12
N GLU A 289 8.08 -44.37 30.58
CA GLU A 289 9.26 -45.08 30.08
C GLU A 289 9.13 -45.43 28.58
N ASP A 290 7.96 -45.91 28.16
CA ASP A 290 7.67 -46.25 26.76
C ASP A 290 7.72 -44.99 25.86
N TYR A 291 7.12 -43.87 26.27
CA TYR A 291 7.12 -42.61 25.50
C TYR A 291 8.46 -41.87 25.53
N LYS A 292 9.24 -42.00 26.60
CA LYS A 292 10.60 -41.45 26.66
C LYS A 292 11.54 -42.16 25.68
N ALA A 293 11.33 -43.46 25.46
CA ALA A 293 12.09 -44.26 24.51
C ALA A 293 11.59 -44.12 23.05
N TYR A 294 10.43 -43.47 22.83
CA TYR A 294 9.83 -43.32 21.51
C TYR A 294 10.71 -42.44 20.59
N PRO A 295 11.04 -42.89 19.36
CA PRO A 295 11.92 -42.16 18.45
C PRO A 295 11.17 -41.04 17.72
N ILE A 296 10.81 -39.96 18.43
CA ILE A 296 9.99 -38.85 17.92
C ILE A 296 10.50 -38.21 16.61
N LYS A 297 11.81 -38.31 16.33
CA LYS A 297 12.42 -37.82 15.08
C LYS A 297 11.76 -38.42 13.83
N GLN A 298 11.27 -39.66 13.90
CA GLN A 298 10.65 -40.35 12.76
C GLN A 298 9.30 -39.72 12.36
N ASP A 299 8.66 -39.00 13.28
CA ASP A 299 7.37 -38.36 13.05
C ASP A 299 7.53 -36.99 12.39
N PHE A 300 8.75 -36.41 12.39
CA PHE A 300 8.99 -35.12 11.76
C PHE A 300 8.81 -35.24 10.24
N ILE A 301 7.97 -34.39 9.68
CA ILE A 301 7.78 -34.35 8.23
C ILE A 301 9.05 -33.87 7.53
N GLN A 302 9.26 -34.34 6.31
CA GLN A 302 10.48 -34.02 5.56
C GLN A 302 10.54 -32.52 5.21
N PRO A 303 11.74 -31.91 5.19
CA PRO A 303 11.96 -30.57 4.69
C PRO A 303 11.35 -30.38 3.30
N GLU A 304 10.71 -29.25 3.10
CA GLU A 304 10.20 -28.81 1.81
C GLU A 304 10.92 -27.52 1.40
N ALA A 305 11.06 -27.29 0.10
CA ALA A 305 11.63 -26.05 -0.40
C ALA A 305 10.81 -24.85 0.09
N VAL A 306 11.50 -23.79 0.52
CA VAL A 306 10.86 -22.52 0.86
C VAL A 306 10.14 -22.03 -0.39
N THR A 307 8.82 -22.03 -0.37
CA THR A 307 8.01 -21.44 -1.44
C THR A 307 8.11 -19.93 -1.29
N VAL A 308 8.97 -19.30 -2.08
CA VAL A 308 8.97 -17.86 -2.23
C VAL A 308 7.72 -17.52 -3.03
N ASN A 309 6.74 -16.85 -2.41
CA ASN A 309 5.68 -16.21 -3.17
C ASN A 309 6.34 -15.17 -4.09
N THR A 310 6.43 -15.46 -5.38
CA THR A 310 6.93 -14.51 -6.36
C THR A 310 5.85 -13.46 -6.57
N HIS A 311 5.91 -12.41 -5.77
CA HIS A 311 5.07 -11.23 -5.95
C HIS A 311 5.57 -10.39 -7.11
N ASP A 312 4.65 -9.81 -7.87
CA ASP A 312 4.92 -9.00 -9.05
C ASP A 312 4.33 -7.59 -8.92
N TYR A 313 4.27 -6.84 -10.03
CA TYR A 313 3.70 -5.50 -10.05
C TYR A 313 2.28 -5.44 -9.47
N LEU A 314 1.43 -6.45 -9.66
CA LEU A 314 0.06 -6.47 -9.12
C LEU A 314 0.10 -6.34 -7.60
N TYR A 315 0.83 -7.24 -6.96
CA TYR A 315 0.91 -7.32 -5.51
C TYR A 315 1.38 -6.00 -4.91
N TYR A 316 2.52 -5.49 -5.37
CA TYR A 316 3.12 -4.29 -4.78
C TYR A 316 2.27 -3.03 -5.02
N THR A 317 1.67 -2.89 -6.20
CA THR A 317 0.84 -1.71 -6.51
C THR A 317 -0.45 -1.71 -5.68
N VAL A 318 -1.14 -2.85 -5.60
CA VAL A 318 -2.35 -2.98 -4.77
C VAL A 318 -2.04 -2.82 -3.29
N LEU A 319 -0.94 -3.42 -2.81
CA LEU A 319 -0.54 -3.32 -1.41
C LEU A 319 -0.19 -1.87 -1.03
N ALA A 320 0.45 -1.10 -1.91
CA ALA A 320 0.73 0.31 -1.68
C ALA A 320 -0.56 1.14 -1.49
N GLU A 321 -1.56 0.93 -2.35
CA GLU A 321 -2.86 1.61 -2.23
C GLU A 321 -3.64 1.15 -0.98
N ALA A 322 -3.63 -0.16 -0.69
CA ALA A 322 -4.27 -0.72 0.50
C ALA A 322 -3.64 -0.18 1.79
N ARG A 323 -2.30 -0.08 1.85
CA ARG A 323 -1.57 0.53 2.98
C ARG A 323 -2.00 1.97 3.21
N LYS A 324 -2.14 2.76 2.14
CA LYS A 324 -2.63 4.14 2.23
C LYS A 324 -4.07 4.22 2.74
N ALA A 325 -4.95 3.35 2.26
CA ALA A 325 -6.32 3.26 2.73
C ALA A 325 -6.39 2.88 4.22
N MET A 326 -5.63 1.87 4.64
CA MET A 326 -5.54 1.43 6.04
C MET A 326 -4.95 2.51 6.95
N TYR A 327 -3.89 3.19 6.52
CA TYR A 327 -3.29 4.33 7.24
C TYR A 327 -4.34 5.42 7.52
N ASN A 328 -5.10 5.81 6.49
CA ASN A 328 -6.16 6.81 6.65
C ASN A 328 -7.29 6.34 7.58
N TYR A 329 -7.66 5.07 7.50
CA TYR A 329 -8.63 4.46 8.40
C TYR A 329 -8.16 4.50 9.85
N LEU A 330 -6.92 4.09 10.14
CA LEU A 330 -6.35 4.08 11.49
C LEU A 330 -6.29 5.49 12.09
N ILE A 331 -5.86 6.49 11.31
CA ILE A 331 -5.88 7.90 11.72
C ILE A 331 -7.29 8.34 12.11
N LYS A 332 -8.28 8.04 11.28
CA LYS A 332 -9.68 8.42 11.52
C LYS A 332 -10.25 7.69 12.74
N LYS A 333 -9.97 6.39 12.87
CA LYS A 333 -10.41 5.53 13.97
C LYS A 333 -9.86 6.03 15.31
N ASP A 334 -8.58 6.36 15.36
CA ASP A 334 -7.89 6.77 16.58
C ASP A 334 -7.98 8.28 16.84
N LYS A 335 -8.63 9.03 15.92
CA LYS A 335 -8.85 10.48 15.99
C LYS A 335 -7.54 11.29 16.10
N VAL A 336 -6.50 10.85 15.39
CA VAL A 336 -5.20 11.53 15.36
C VAL A 336 -5.37 12.90 14.72
N SER A 337 -4.95 13.95 15.42
CA SER A 337 -5.09 15.32 14.95
C SER A 337 -4.07 15.66 13.85
N SER A 338 -4.40 16.63 12.99
CA SER A 338 -3.45 17.14 11.98
C SER A 338 -2.17 17.73 12.59
N ARG A 339 -2.20 18.14 13.87
CA ARG A 339 -1.01 18.62 14.59
C ARG A 339 -0.06 17.47 14.92
N GLU A 340 -0.59 16.35 15.41
CA GLU A 340 0.20 15.14 15.69
C GLU A 340 0.80 14.56 14.41
N LEU A 341 0.06 14.58 13.31
CA LEU A 341 0.56 14.14 12.00
C LEU A 341 1.69 15.01 11.44
N LYS A 342 2.01 16.18 12.03
CA LYS A 342 3.23 16.92 11.66
C LYS A 342 4.49 16.28 12.19
N ASN A 343 4.41 15.46 13.25
CA ASN A 343 5.55 14.72 13.79
C ASN A 343 5.81 13.46 12.93
N ASP A 344 7.05 13.29 12.48
CA ASP A 344 7.40 12.20 11.55
C ASP A 344 7.45 10.82 12.21
N GLU A 345 7.78 10.73 13.51
CA GLU A 345 7.70 9.47 14.27
C GLU A 345 6.25 8.98 14.37
N THR A 346 5.31 9.90 14.57
CA THR A 346 3.87 9.58 14.60
C THR A 346 3.39 9.08 13.24
N LYS A 347 3.79 9.75 12.15
CA LYS A 347 3.46 9.28 10.78
C LYS A 347 4.03 7.87 10.56
N ALA A 348 5.30 7.65 10.87
CA ALA A 348 5.98 6.37 10.69
C ALA A 348 5.33 5.25 11.52
N ALA A 349 4.95 5.53 12.78
CA ALA A 349 4.27 4.57 13.63
C ALA A 349 2.91 4.12 13.05
N TYR A 350 2.12 5.04 12.48
CA TYR A 350 0.86 4.68 11.84
C TYR A 350 1.04 3.98 10.49
N GLN A 351 2.09 4.32 9.74
CA GLN A 351 2.44 3.59 8.50
C GLN A 351 2.83 2.14 8.81
N GLU A 352 3.66 1.94 9.84
CA GLU A 352 4.07 0.61 10.27
C GLU A 352 2.87 -0.19 10.82
N ARG A 353 2.01 0.45 11.62
CA ARG A 353 0.78 -0.19 12.08
C ARG A 353 -0.15 -0.58 10.93
N ALA A 354 -0.29 0.26 9.90
CA ALA A 354 -1.07 -0.08 8.72
C ALA A 354 -0.49 -1.29 7.97
N ARG A 355 0.85 -1.41 7.90
CA ARG A 355 1.54 -2.58 7.37
C ARG A 355 1.22 -3.83 8.19
N THR A 356 1.42 -3.80 9.50
CA THR A 356 1.16 -4.94 10.40
C THR A 356 -0.30 -5.38 10.36
N GLU A 357 -1.24 -4.44 10.41
CA GLU A 357 -2.68 -4.73 10.29
C GLU A 357 -2.97 -5.46 8.97
N LEU A 358 -2.45 -4.98 7.84
CA LEU A 358 -2.67 -5.66 6.57
C LEU A 358 -1.97 -7.02 6.47
N GLN A 359 -0.87 -7.28 7.17
CA GLN A 359 -0.24 -8.60 7.14
C GLN A 359 -0.92 -9.62 8.06
N GLN A 360 -1.44 -9.15 9.20
CA GLN A 360 -1.82 -10.02 10.31
C GLN A 360 -3.31 -9.90 10.70
N GLY A 361 -4.06 -8.96 10.14
CA GLY A 361 -5.45 -8.69 10.55
C GLY A 361 -6.51 -9.55 9.87
N GLY A 362 -6.14 -10.41 8.90
CA GLY A 362 -7.08 -11.24 8.15
C GLY A 362 -8.06 -10.42 7.30
N TYR A 363 -7.58 -9.35 6.68
CA TYR A 363 -8.38 -8.48 5.82
C TYR A 363 -8.57 -9.10 4.43
N LYS A 364 -9.73 -8.84 3.83
CA LYS A 364 -10.00 -9.10 2.42
C LYS A 364 -9.90 -7.78 1.64
N ILE A 365 -8.95 -7.69 0.73
CA ILE A 365 -8.74 -6.53 -0.15
C ILE A 365 -9.31 -6.86 -1.54
N THR A 366 -10.46 -6.29 -1.87
CA THR A 366 -11.08 -6.44 -3.19
C THR A 366 -10.59 -5.32 -4.10
N THR A 367 -9.97 -5.70 -5.22
CA THR A 367 -9.47 -4.77 -6.23
C THR A 367 -10.51 -4.44 -7.30
N THR A 368 -10.21 -3.46 -8.15
CA THR A 368 -10.96 -3.17 -9.37
C THR A 368 -10.51 -4.01 -10.57
N LEU A 369 -9.41 -4.76 -10.43
CA LEU A 369 -8.81 -5.51 -11.52
C LEU A 369 -9.76 -6.60 -12.02
N ASN A 370 -10.02 -6.58 -13.33
CA ASN A 370 -10.79 -7.62 -14.00
C ASN A 370 -9.83 -8.73 -14.41
N LYS A 371 -9.97 -9.93 -13.81
CA LYS A 371 -9.02 -11.04 -13.98
C LYS A 371 -8.80 -11.46 -15.44
N PRO A 372 -9.84 -11.73 -16.25
CA PRO A 372 -9.67 -12.00 -17.68
C PRO A 372 -8.88 -10.91 -18.42
N ILE A 373 -9.22 -9.63 -18.19
CA ILE A 373 -8.57 -8.50 -18.85
C ILE A 373 -7.11 -8.37 -18.39
N TYR A 374 -6.85 -8.40 -17.08
CA TYR A 374 -5.49 -8.31 -16.54
C TYR A 374 -4.60 -9.42 -17.12
N ASN A 375 -5.05 -10.66 -17.09
CA ASN A 375 -4.32 -11.79 -17.66
C ASN A 375 -4.07 -11.62 -19.17
N ALA A 376 -5.06 -11.13 -19.93
CA ALA A 376 -4.89 -10.87 -21.36
C ALA A 376 -3.86 -9.76 -21.63
N MET A 377 -3.81 -8.73 -20.78
CA MET A 377 -2.78 -7.68 -20.87
C MET A 377 -1.38 -8.25 -20.59
N GLN A 378 -1.21 -9.05 -19.54
CA GLN A 378 0.07 -9.68 -19.23
C GLN A 378 0.54 -10.62 -20.36
N ASN A 379 -0.38 -11.43 -20.90
CA ASN A 379 -0.08 -12.33 -22.02
C ASN A 379 0.30 -11.55 -23.28
N ALA A 380 -0.40 -10.45 -23.58
CA ALA A 380 -0.07 -9.59 -24.71
C ALA A 380 1.28 -8.89 -24.54
N ALA A 381 1.63 -8.45 -23.34
CA ALA A 381 2.96 -7.91 -23.04
C ALA A 381 4.07 -8.94 -23.29
N ALA A 382 3.88 -10.17 -22.80
CA ALA A 382 4.85 -11.24 -23.01
C ALA A 382 4.97 -11.65 -24.49
N GLN A 383 3.84 -11.76 -25.21
CA GLN A 383 3.82 -12.21 -26.60
C GLN A 383 4.26 -11.15 -27.60
N PHE A 384 3.88 -9.89 -27.38
CA PHE A 384 4.03 -8.81 -28.36
C PHE A 384 4.95 -7.68 -27.90
N GLY A 385 5.50 -7.74 -26.68
CA GLY A 385 6.38 -6.69 -26.16
C GLY A 385 7.64 -6.48 -26.98
N SER A 386 8.14 -7.52 -27.66
CA SER A 386 9.28 -7.41 -28.58
C SER A 386 8.99 -6.60 -29.84
N LEU A 387 7.72 -6.32 -30.17
CA LEU A 387 7.39 -5.37 -31.25
C LEU A 387 7.87 -3.95 -30.95
N LEU A 388 8.13 -3.62 -29.68
CA LEU A 388 8.73 -2.35 -29.30
C LEU A 388 10.23 -2.26 -29.59
N ASP A 389 10.92 -3.40 -29.66
CA ASP A 389 12.37 -3.41 -29.84
C ASP A 389 12.73 -2.89 -31.24
N ASP A 390 13.60 -1.89 -31.28
CA ASP A 390 13.88 -1.05 -32.46
C ASP A 390 15.39 -0.97 -32.78
N GLY A 391 16.20 -1.75 -32.06
CA GLY A 391 17.65 -1.82 -32.22
C GLY A 391 18.43 -0.88 -31.32
N THR A 392 17.80 -0.10 -30.43
CA THR A 392 18.49 0.81 -29.49
C THR A 392 18.68 0.20 -28.09
N GLY A 393 18.22 -1.02 -27.86
CA GLY A 393 18.29 -1.72 -26.59
C GLY A 393 16.95 -2.38 -26.25
N MET A 394 16.80 -2.87 -25.02
CA MET A 394 15.50 -3.36 -24.57
C MET A 394 14.58 -2.18 -24.27
N VAL A 395 13.50 -2.04 -25.04
CA VAL A 395 12.51 -0.98 -24.84
C VAL A 395 11.52 -1.41 -23.76
N GLN A 396 11.40 -0.62 -22.69
CA GLN A 396 10.42 -0.85 -21.61
C GLN A 396 9.04 -0.33 -22.01
N MET A 397 8.03 -0.75 -21.24
CA MET A 397 6.63 -0.39 -21.48
C MET A 397 5.85 -0.21 -20.18
N GLY A 398 4.89 0.72 -20.21
CA GLY A 398 3.92 0.92 -19.15
C GLY A 398 2.54 1.12 -19.77
N ASN A 399 1.53 0.42 -19.26
CA ASN A 399 0.15 0.53 -19.79
C ASN A 399 -0.88 0.53 -18.66
N VAL A 400 -1.94 1.31 -18.80
CA VAL A 400 -3.06 1.34 -17.85
C VAL A 400 -4.39 1.38 -18.61
N LEU A 401 -5.32 0.48 -18.26
CA LEU A 401 -6.69 0.46 -18.76
C LEU A 401 -7.66 0.91 -17.66
N THR A 402 -8.39 2.00 -17.90
CA THR A 402 -9.28 2.64 -16.93
C THR A 402 -10.72 2.67 -17.43
N ASP A 403 -11.69 2.34 -16.57
CA ASP A 403 -13.10 2.59 -16.81
C ASP A 403 -13.41 4.09 -16.77
N ASN A 404 -14.02 4.61 -17.84
CA ASN A 404 -14.20 6.05 -17.97
C ASN A 404 -15.22 6.62 -16.99
N SER A 405 -16.23 5.85 -16.60
CA SER A 405 -17.33 6.35 -15.77
C SER A 405 -16.96 6.42 -14.29
N THR A 406 -16.09 5.50 -13.85
CA THR A 406 -15.75 5.29 -12.44
C THR A 406 -14.31 5.69 -12.10
N GLY A 407 -13.38 5.65 -13.05
CA GLY A 407 -11.95 5.75 -12.77
C GLY A 407 -11.33 4.42 -12.28
N ALA A 408 -12.09 3.33 -12.21
CA ALA A 408 -11.57 2.03 -11.79
C ALA A 408 -10.49 1.54 -12.76
N VAL A 409 -9.34 1.10 -12.25
CA VAL A 409 -8.29 0.47 -13.08
C VAL A 409 -8.65 -0.99 -13.28
N LEU A 410 -8.88 -1.38 -14.54
CA LEU A 410 -9.34 -2.72 -14.90
C LEU A 410 -8.19 -3.69 -15.18
N GLY A 411 -7.04 -3.15 -15.61
CA GLY A 411 -5.82 -3.89 -15.86
C GLY A 411 -4.66 -2.94 -16.16
N PHE A 412 -3.43 -3.40 -15.96
CA PHE A 412 -2.23 -2.61 -16.22
C PHE A 412 -1.02 -3.51 -16.51
N ILE A 413 0.01 -2.95 -17.13
CA ILE A 413 1.31 -3.60 -17.38
C ILE A 413 2.38 -2.69 -16.81
N GLY A 414 3.14 -3.17 -15.81
CA GLY A 414 4.21 -2.41 -15.16
C GLY A 414 5.56 -2.47 -15.88
N GLY A 415 5.77 -3.41 -16.81
CA GLY A 415 7.04 -3.60 -17.49
C GLY A 415 7.05 -4.87 -18.35
N ARG A 416 8.20 -5.15 -18.97
CA ARG A 416 8.39 -6.34 -19.83
C ARG A 416 8.37 -7.64 -19.03
N ASP A 417 9.12 -7.67 -17.92
CA ASP A 417 9.23 -8.81 -17.02
C ASP A 417 9.68 -8.31 -15.64
N TYR A 418 8.86 -8.57 -14.62
CA TYR A 418 9.12 -8.15 -13.25
C TYR A 418 10.41 -8.78 -12.67
N ASN A 419 10.74 -10.01 -13.07
CA ASN A 419 11.91 -10.72 -12.52
C ASN A 419 13.22 -10.10 -13.01
N LEU A 420 13.20 -9.46 -14.19
CA LEU A 420 14.36 -8.81 -14.78
C LEU A 420 14.45 -7.32 -14.40
N ASN A 421 13.31 -6.64 -14.27
CA ASN A 421 13.24 -5.22 -13.94
C ASN A 421 12.00 -4.90 -13.11
N GLN A 422 12.19 -4.46 -11.87
CA GLN A 422 11.13 -4.20 -10.90
C GLN A 422 10.56 -2.77 -10.98
N ASN A 423 11.09 -1.90 -11.86
CA ASN A 423 10.53 -0.56 -12.08
C ASN A 423 9.11 -0.68 -12.62
N ASN A 424 8.14 -0.10 -11.92
CA ASN A 424 6.75 -0.06 -12.37
C ASN A 424 6.50 1.16 -13.27
N HIS A 425 6.60 0.93 -14.57
CA HIS A 425 6.44 1.95 -15.59
C HIS A 425 4.99 2.46 -15.76
N ALA A 426 4.00 1.78 -15.16
CA ALA A 426 2.62 2.23 -15.20
C ALA A 426 2.32 3.31 -14.15
N PHE A 427 2.84 3.15 -12.93
CA PHE A 427 2.46 3.96 -11.77
C PHE A 427 3.58 4.80 -11.17
N ASP A 428 4.82 4.32 -11.22
CA ASP A 428 5.93 4.88 -10.43
C ASP A 428 6.88 5.73 -11.27
N THR A 429 7.25 5.26 -12.46
CA THR A 429 8.13 6.06 -13.34
C THR A 429 7.37 7.28 -13.83
N ILE A 430 8.07 8.41 -13.86
CA ILE A 430 7.56 9.68 -14.35
C ILE A 430 8.43 10.13 -15.52
N ARG A 431 7.78 10.53 -16.62
CA ARG A 431 8.43 10.94 -17.87
C ARG A 431 7.71 12.14 -18.45
N SER A 432 8.38 12.89 -19.32
CA SER A 432 7.71 13.97 -20.02
C SER A 432 6.61 13.41 -20.93
N PRO A 433 5.38 13.95 -20.90
CA PRO A 433 4.28 13.47 -21.75
C PRO A 433 4.48 13.82 -23.23
N GLY A 434 5.48 14.64 -23.56
CA GLY A 434 5.67 15.22 -24.88
C GLY A 434 4.38 15.88 -25.41
N SER A 435 4.16 15.76 -26.71
CA SER A 435 2.95 16.31 -27.37
C SER A 435 1.60 15.73 -26.89
N SER A 436 1.58 14.65 -26.10
CA SER A 436 0.31 14.11 -25.58
C SER A 436 -0.36 15.04 -24.56
N ILE A 437 0.34 16.07 -24.07
CA ILE A 437 -0.23 17.06 -23.14
C ILE A 437 -1.06 18.16 -23.84
N LYS A 438 -0.85 18.42 -25.13
CA LYS A 438 -1.46 19.53 -25.89
C LYS A 438 -2.99 19.64 -25.75
N PRO A 439 -3.76 18.52 -25.86
CA PRO A 439 -5.22 18.58 -25.71
C PRO A 439 -5.66 19.02 -24.31
N ILE A 440 -4.84 18.72 -23.30
CA ILE A 440 -5.16 18.87 -21.87
C ILE A 440 -4.76 20.25 -21.35
N ILE A 441 -3.56 20.74 -21.71
CA ILE A 441 -3.02 21.98 -21.14
C ILE A 441 -3.28 23.23 -21.99
N SER A 442 -3.49 23.07 -23.31
CA SER A 442 -3.63 24.21 -24.22
C SER A 442 -4.96 24.24 -24.95
N TYR A 443 -5.23 23.27 -25.83
CA TYR A 443 -6.40 23.34 -26.70
C TYR A 443 -7.70 23.17 -25.91
N GLY A 444 -7.74 22.23 -24.95
CA GLY A 444 -8.90 22.01 -24.08
C GLY A 444 -9.29 23.26 -23.28
N PRO A 445 -8.38 23.87 -22.49
CA PRO A 445 -8.66 25.11 -21.78
C PRO A 445 -9.06 26.27 -22.71
N ALA A 446 -8.46 26.39 -23.89
CA ALA A 446 -8.83 27.46 -24.83
C ALA A 446 -10.25 27.26 -25.41
N ILE A 447 -10.65 26.03 -25.73
CA ILE A 447 -12.03 25.71 -26.11
C ILE A 447 -12.97 25.98 -24.95
N ASP A 448 -12.62 25.52 -23.75
CA ASP A 448 -13.44 25.66 -22.54
C ASP A 448 -13.70 27.11 -22.17
N GLN A 449 -12.72 28.00 -22.40
CA GLN A 449 -12.83 29.45 -22.18
C GLN A 449 -13.52 30.21 -23.34
N GLY A 450 -13.92 29.51 -24.41
CA GLY A 450 -14.51 30.09 -25.61
C GLY A 450 -13.55 31.02 -26.35
N LEU A 451 -12.26 30.71 -26.32
CA LEU A 451 -11.21 31.44 -27.05
C LEU A 451 -10.92 30.83 -28.43
N MET A 452 -11.32 29.57 -28.64
CA MET A 452 -11.27 28.89 -29.93
C MET A 452 -12.45 27.93 -30.07
N GLY A 453 -12.81 27.61 -31.31
CA GLY A 453 -13.73 26.54 -31.67
C GLY A 453 -13.06 25.52 -32.59
N SER A 454 -13.80 24.45 -32.94
CA SER A 454 -13.24 23.34 -33.72
C SER A 454 -12.68 23.74 -35.10
N ALA A 455 -13.18 24.81 -35.71
CA ALA A 455 -12.71 25.32 -37.01
C ALA A 455 -11.86 26.60 -36.90
N SER A 456 -11.38 26.96 -35.71
CA SER A 456 -10.46 28.09 -35.54
C SER A 456 -9.16 27.86 -36.31
N ILE A 457 -8.59 28.95 -36.82
CA ILE A 457 -7.31 28.96 -37.52
C ILE A 457 -6.19 29.35 -36.55
N LEU A 458 -5.03 28.72 -36.71
CA LEU A 458 -3.83 28.96 -35.92
C LEU A 458 -2.64 29.21 -36.84
N SER A 459 -1.71 30.05 -36.38
CA SER A 459 -0.45 30.23 -37.08
C SER A 459 0.47 29.05 -36.82
N ASN A 460 1.02 28.48 -37.90
CA ASN A 460 2.20 27.61 -37.86
C ASN A 460 3.38 28.24 -38.61
N TYR A 461 3.36 29.55 -38.86
CA TYR A 461 4.53 30.22 -39.45
C TYR A 461 5.74 30.17 -38.50
N PRO A 462 6.98 30.14 -39.04
CA PRO A 462 8.18 30.10 -38.22
C PRO A 462 8.24 31.17 -37.14
N THR A 463 8.57 30.74 -35.92
CA THR A 463 8.69 31.61 -34.75
C THR A 463 9.74 31.08 -33.79
N THR A 464 10.11 31.90 -32.82
CA THR A 464 11.06 31.56 -31.75
C THR A 464 10.41 31.64 -30.38
N TYR A 465 11.01 30.97 -29.41
CA TYR A 465 10.85 31.29 -27.99
C TYR A 465 11.43 32.68 -27.68
N SER A 466 11.15 33.19 -26.48
CA SER A 466 11.74 34.44 -25.98
C SER A 466 13.27 34.41 -25.91
N SER A 467 13.86 33.22 -25.78
CA SER A 467 15.31 32.99 -25.84
C SER A 467 15.92 33.18 -27.24
N GLY A 468 15.09 33.28 -28.29
CA GLY A 468 15.53 33.30 -29.69
C GLY A 468 15.70 31.91 -30.31
N GLN A 469 15.57 30.83 -29.54
CA GLN A 469 15.57 29.47 -30.08
C GLN A 469 14.34 29.24 -30.96
N LYS A 470 14.54 28.68 -32.16
CA LYS A 470 13.47 28.34 -33.10
C LYS A 470 12.58 27.24 -32.53
N ILE A 471 11.28 27.37 -32.72
CA ILE A 471 10.32 26.31 -32.37
C ILE A 471 10.22 25.34 -33.54
N MET A 472 10.89 24.20 -33.43
CA MET A 472 10.93 23.18 -34.47
C MET A 472 9.79 22.17 -34.32
N HIS A 473 9.41 21.53 -35.41
CA HIS A 473 8.62 20.31 -35.43
C HIS A 473 9.33 19.28 -36.31
N VAL A 474 9.97 18.30 -35.67
CA VAL A 474 10.99 17.47 -36.30
C VAL A 474 12.04 18.41 -36.93
N ASP A 475 12.20 18.41 -38.25
CA ASP A 475 13.17 19.25 -38.95
C ASP A 475 12.54 20.52 -39.56
N SER A 476 11.24 20.75 -39.36
CA SER A 476 10.53 21.90 -39.94
C SER A 476 10.47 23.09 -38.98
N GLU A 477 10.78 24.28 -39.49
CA GLU A 477 10.64 25.55 -38.76
C GLU A 477 9.19 26.06 -38.71
N GLY A 478 8.26 25.44 -39.45
CA GLY A 478 6.89 25.93 -39.60
C GLY A 478 6.45 26.04 -41.06
N THR A 479 5.16 26.30 -41.26
CA THR A 479 4.51 26.38 -42.58
C THR A 479 3.73 27.68 -42.74
N ALA A 480 2.40 27.62 -42.60
CA ALA A 480 1.47 28.72 -42.82
C ALA A 480 0.31 28.65 -41.80
N MET A 481 -0.78 29.39 -42.05
CA MET A 481 -2.01 29.23 -41.28
C MET A 481 -2.59 27.82 -41.48
N MET A 482 -3.13 27.23 -40.42
CA MET A 482 -3.76 25.90 -40.45
C MET A 482 -4.97 25.82 -39.51
N THR A 483 -5.81 24.83 -39.74
CA THR A 483 -6.96 24.57 -38.85
C THR A 483 -6.51 23.90 -37.54
N LEU A 484 -7.31 24.04 -36.48
CA LEU A 484 -7.10 23.28 -35.23
C LEU A 484 -7.06 21.77 -35.48
N GLN A 485 -7.94 21.25 -36.34
CA GLN A 485 -7.97 19.83 -36.67
C GLN A 485 -6.65 19.37 -37.30
N GLU A 486 -6.10 20.12 -38.23
CA GLU A 486 -4.80 19.82 -38.85
C GLU A 486 -3.67 19.87 -37.82
N ALA A 487 -3.64 20.92 -36.99
CA ALA A 487 -2.64 21.06 -35.93
C ALA A 487 -2.65 19.88 -34.95
N LEU A 488 -3.82 19.33 -34.62
CA LEU A 488 -3.96 18.13 -33.79
C LEU A 488 -3.54 16.85 -34.53
N ASN A 489 -3.98 16.67 -35.78
CA ASN A 489 -3.71 15.47 -36.58
C ASN A 489 -2.21 15.21 -36.74
N THR A 490 -1.45 16.25 -37.06
CA THR A 490 0.01 16.17 -37.27
C THR A 490 0.80 16.57 -36.04
N SER A 491 0.14 17.08 -34.99
CA SER A 491 0.78 17.46 -33.72
C SER A 491 1.81 18.58 -33.86
N TRP A 492 1.56 19.61 -34.68
CA TRP A 492 2.44 20.78 -34.82
C TRP A 492 2.70 21.48 -33.48
N ASN A 493 3.92 22.00 -33.30
CA ASN A 493 4.36 22.61 -32.04
C ASN A 493 3.98 24.09 -31.92
N ILE A 494 4.16 24.86 -33.00
CA ILE A 494 3.93 26.31 -33.01
C ILE A 494 2.48 26.70 -32.67
N PRO A 495 1.43 26.02 -33.17
CA PRO A 495 0.04 26.33 -32.81
C PRO A 495 -0.25 26.12 -31.31
N ALA A 496 0.37 25.11 -30.69
CA ALA A 496 0.23 24.83 -29.26
C ALA A 496 0.92 25.91 -28.42
N PHE A 497 2.12 26.34 -28.83
CA PHE A 497 2.82 27.48 -28.23
C PHE A 497 1.97 28.76 -28.26
N TRP A 498 1.43 29.12 -29.43
CA TRP A 498 0.58 30.31 -29.55
C TRP A 498 -0.69 30.22 -28.72
N THR A 499 -1.29 29.04 -28.63
CA THR A 499 -2.46 28.80 -27.79
C THR A 499 -2.13 29.00 -26.31
N GLN A 500 -1.00 28.47 -25.84
CA GLN A 500 -0.55 28.66 -24.47
C GLN A 500 -0.27 30.14 -24.16
N LYS A 501 0.35 30.85 -25.11
CA LYS A 501 0.59 32.28 -24.99
C LYS A 501 -0.74 33.06 -24.88
N LEU A 502 -1.72 32.74 -25.72
CA LEU A 502 -3.05 33.33 -25.67
C LEU A 502 -3.72 33.11 -24.31
N LEU A 503 -3.66 31.89 -23.75
CA LEU A 503 -4.21 31.59 -22.43
C LEU A 503 -3.60 32.49 -21.34
N ARG A 504 -2.27 32.66 -21.36
CA ARG A 504 -1.57 33.55 -20.42
C ARG A 504 -1.98 35.01 -20.60
N GLU A 505 -2.03 35.51 -21.83
CA GLU A 505 -2.44 36.89 -22.14
C GLU A 505 -3.89 37.19 -21.73
N LYS A 506 -4.76 36.17 -21.75
CA LYS A 506 -6.14 36.26 -21.27
C LYS A 506 -6.31 36.01 -19.78
N GLY A 507 -5.23 35.72 -19.04
CA GLY A 507 -5.28 35.45 -17.61
C GLY A 507 -6.04 34.18 -17.25
N VAL A 508 -6.03 33.16 -18.12
CA VAL A 508 -6.67 31.87 -17.84
C VAL A 508 -5.82 31.11 -16.82
N ASP A 509 -6.47 30.65 -15.75
CA ASP A 509 -5.86 29.84 -14.69
C ASP A 509 -5.69 28.38 -15.14
N VAL A 510 -4.66 28.15 -15.98
CA VAL A 510 -4.29 26.81 -16.47
C VAL A 510 -3.86 25.89 -15.34
N GLU A 511 -3.22 26.43 -14.30
CA GLU A 511 -2.77 25.67 -13.13
C GLU A 511 -3.94 24.97 -12.42
N ASN A 512 -5.08 25.64 -12.29
CA ASN A 512 -6.28 25.04 -11.70
C ASN A 512 -6.83 23.88 -12.53
N TYR A 513 -6.79 23.94 -13.87
CA TYR A 513 -7.16 22.78 -14.71
C TYR A 513 -6.25 21.59 -14.40
N MET A 514 -4.94 21.80 -14.46
CA MET A 514 -3.93 20.75 -14.27
C MET A 514 -3.96 20.16 -12.85
N THR A 515 -4.10 21.00 -11.82
CA THR A 515 -4.17 20.58 -10.42
C THR A 515 -5.41 19.74 -10.13
N LYS A 516 -6.58 20.09 -10.71
CA LYS A 516 -7.80 19.27 -10.59
C LYS A 516 -7.62 17.86 -11.15
N MET A 517 -6.74 17.69 -12.14
CA MET A 517 -6.39 16.39 -12.70
C MET A 517 -5.27 15.68 -11.94
N GLY A 518 -4.63 16.32 -10.96
CA GLY A 518 -3.56 15.72 -10.15
C GLY A 518 -2.14 16.00 -10.65
N TYR A 519 -1.95 16.78 -11.72
CA TYR A 519 -0.62 17.19 -12.16
C TYR A 519 0.02 18.16 -11.16
N ARG A 520 1.34 18.00 -10.99
CA ARG A 520 2.18 18.89 -10.18
C ARG A 520 3.25 19.48 -11.08
N ILE A 521 2.99 20.68 -11.59
CA ILE A 521 3.92 21.42 -12.45
C ILE A 521 4.48 22.55 -11.60
N ALA A 522 5.81 22.62 -11.51
CA ALA A 522 6.48 23.59 -10.64
C ALA A 522 6.44 25.03 -11.20
N ASP A 523 6.48 25.17 -12.53
CA ASP A 523 6.54 26.47 -13.19
C ASP A 523 5.68 26.48 -14.47
N TYR A 524 4.60 27.27 -14.45
CA TYR A 524 3.69 27.46 -15.60
C TYR A 524 4.15 28.55 -16.58
N SER A 525 5.28 29.23 -16.31
CA SER A 525 5.83 30.27 -17.18
C SER A 525 6.67 29.72 -18.34
N ILE A 526 7.03 28.43 -18.29
CA ILE A 526 7.83 27.75 -19.31
C ILE A 526 7.12 27.79 -20.68
N GLU A 527 7.78 28.33 -21.70
CA GLU A 527 7.19 28.49 -23.03
C GLU A 527 6.97 27.16 -23.77
N SER A 528 7.77 26.13 -23.46
CA SER A 528 7.68 24.77 -24.02
C SER A 528 6.77 23.83 -23.22
N LEU A 529 6.11 24.32 -22.16
CA LEU A 529 5.13 23.59 -21.37
C LEU A 529 4.05 22.86 -22.21
N PRO A 530 3.45 23.46 -23.26
CA PRO A 530 2.45 22.77 -24.07
C PRO A 530 3.03 21.66 -24.95
N LEU A 531 4.36 21.53 -24.98
CA LEU A 531 5.09 20.47 -25.67
C LEU A 531 5.62 19.39 -24.71
N GLY A 532 5.33 19.52 -23.41
CA GLY A 532 5.75 18.59 -22.36
C GLY A 532 7.01 19.02 -21.58
N GLY A 533 7.63 20.15 -21.93
CA GLY A 533 8.81 20.66 -21.22
C GLY A 533 8.46 21.11 -19.80
N GLY A 534 9.18 20.63 -18.78
CA GLY A 534 8.92 20.95 -17.37
C GLY A 534 7.72 20.22 -16.75
N ILE A 535 7.19 19.19 -17.43
CA ILE A 535 6.13 18.32 -16.93
C ILE A 535 6.66 16.89 -16.89
N GLU A 536 6.43 16.20 -15.78
CA GLU A 536 6.64 14.77 -15.67
C GLU A 536 5.35 14.10 -15.18
N THR A 537 5.04 12.94 -15.73
CA THR A 537 3.82 12.20 -15.41
C THR A 537 4.05 10.69 -15.53
N SER A 538 3.33 9.91 -14.74
CA SER A 538 3.22 8.46 -14.97
C SER A 538 2.16 8.15 -16.03
N VAL A 539 2.14 6.90 -16.50
CA VAL A 539 1.12 6.41 -17.43
C VAL A 539 -0.26 6.47 -16.80
N ALA A 540 -0.40 6.07 -15.54
CA ALA A 540 -1.65 6.16 -14.80
C ALA A 540 -2.20 7.59 -14.80
N GLN A 541 -1.38 8.57 -14.42
CA GLN A 541 -1.77 9.98 -14.37
C GLN A 541 -2.16 10.54 -15.76
N GLN A 542 -1.39 10.21 -16.80
CA GLN A 542 -1.72 10.64 -18.17
C GLN A 542 -3.01 9.97 -18.67
N THR A 543 -3.20 8.69 -18.39
CA THR A 543 -4.42 7.93 -18.72
C THR A 543 -5.63 8.56 -18.06
N ASN A 544 -5.52 9.00 -16.80
CA ASN A 544 -6.63 9.59 -16.07
C ASN A 544 -7.05 10.98 -16.62
N ALA A 545 -6.11 11.73 -17.20
CA ALA A 545 -6.44 12.98 -17.89
C ALA A 545 -7.24 12.74 -19.18
N TYR A 546 -6.93 11.67 -19.92
CA TYR A 546 -7.72 11.27 -21.09
C TYR A 546 -9.07 10.64 -20.70
N GLN A 547 -9.14 9.95 -19.55
CA GLN A 547 -10.41 9.52 -18.95
C GLN A 547 -11.33 10.72 -18.73
N MET A 548 -10.82 11.84 -18.21
CA MET A 548 -11.63 13.05 -18.01
C MET A 548 -12.22 13.58 -19.33
N ILE A 549 -11.43 13.59 -20.41
CA ILE A 549 -11.93 13.97 -21.74
C ILE A 549 -13.00 12.99 -22.20
N ALA A 550 -12.74 11.68 -22.11
CA ALA A 550 -13.69 10.64 -22.52
C ALA A 550 -14.98 10.63 -21.66
N ASN A 551 -14.90 11.09 -20.41
CA ASN A 551 -16.01 11.18 -19.47
C ASN A 551 -16.63 12.59 -19.43
N ASN A 552 -16.73 13.25 -20.59
CA ASN A 552 -17.45 14.52 -20.76
C ASN A 552 -17.00 15.64 -19.79
N GLY A 553 -15.70 15.68 -19.49
CA GLY A 553 -15.07 16.70 -18.65
C GLY A 553 -15.05 16.36 -17.16
N LEU A 554 -15.55 15.18 -16.75
CA LEU A 554 -15.54 14.73 -15.37
C LEU A 554 -14.34 13.81 -15.10
N TYR A 555 -13.39 14.34 -14.35
CA TYR A 555 -12.26 13.58 -13.83
C TYR A 555 -12.72 12.68 -12.69
N GLN A 556 -12.49 11.38 -12.83
CA GLN A 556 -12.63 10.41 -11.75
C GLN A 556 -11.24 10.00 -11.31
N LYS A 557 -10.93 10.12 -10.03
CA LYS A 557 -9.60 9.72 -9.55
C LYS A 557 -9.45 8.20 -9.69
N GLN A 558 -8.39 7.77 -10.36
CA GLN A 558 -8.07 6.35 -10.46
C GLN A 558 -7.88 5.67 -9.10
N TYR A 559 -8.31 4.41 -9.04
CA TYR A 559 -8.16 3.55 -7.88
C TYR A 559 -8.04 2.08 -8.30
N LEU A 560 -7.25 1.32 -7.55
CA LEU A 560 -7.09 -0.13 -7.69
C LEU A 560 -7.79 -0.91 -6.58
N VAL A 561 -7.97 -0.30 -5.39
CA VAL A 561 -8.62 -0.94 -4.25
C VAL A 561 -10.05 -0.42 -4.16
N ASP A 562 -11.02 -1.30 -4.39
CA ASP A 562 -12.45 -0.98 -4.25
C ASP A 562 -12.88 -1.05 -2.79
N LYS A 563 -12.46 -2.10 -2.07
CA LYS A 563 -12.94 -2.39 -0.72
C LYS A 563 -11.93 -3.15 0.13
N ILE A 564 -11.82 -2.79 1.41
CA ILE A 564 -11.10 -3.56 2.43
C ILE A 564 -12.10 -3.97 3.51
N THR A 565 -12.24 -5.27 3.74
CA THR A 565 -13.17 -5.84 4.73
C THR A 565 -12.39 -6.62 5.78
N ALA A 566 -12.70 -6.42 7.06
CA ALA A 566 -12.14 -7.20 8.16
C ALA A 566 -12.76 -8.60 8.21
N SER A 567 -12.12 -9.49 8.97
CA SER A 567 -12.58 -10.88 9.18
C SER A 567 -13.95 -10.98 9.84
N ASP A 568 -14.37 -9.98 10.62
CA ASP A 568 -15.70 -9.90 11.24
C ASP A 568 -16.78 -9.29 10.32
N GLY A 569 -16.45 -9.01 9.06
CA GLY A 569 -17.35 -8.41 8.06
C GLY A 569 -17.36 -6.88 8.07
N THR A 570 -16.64 -6.22 8.99
CA THR A 570 -16.56 -4.75 9.03
C THR A 570 -15.90 -4.22 7.76
N VAL A 571 -16.57 -3.30 7.06
CA VAL A 571 -15.98 -2.58 5.92
C VAL A 571 -15.08 -1.46 6.45
N VAL A 572 -13.77 -1.65 6.32
CA VAL A 572 -12.73 -0.72 6.78
C VAL A 572 -12.54 0.42 5.79
N TYR A 573 -12.61 0.10 4.51
CA TYR A 573 -12.51 1.05 3.41
C TYR A 573 -13.42 0.61 2.27
N LYS A 574 -14.06 1.59 1.64
CA LYS A 574 -14.75 1.44 0.36
C LYS A 574 -14.47 2.68 -0.45
N HIS A 575 -14.14 2.51 -1.73
CA HIS A 575 -13.92 3.63 -2.63
C HIS A 575 -15.19 4.48 -2.74
N GLU A 576 -15.02 5.80 -2.73
CA GLU A 576 -16.08 6.78 -2.92
C GLU A 576 -15.70 7.66 -4.10
N ASN A 577 -16.50 7.59 -5.17
CA ASN A 577 -16.33 8.45 -6.34
C ASN A 577 -16.55 9.91 -5.94
N LYS A 578 -15.56 10.75 -6.24
CA LYS A 578 -15.60 12.21 -6.01
C LYS A 578 -15.29 12.91 -7.34
N PRO A 579 -16.24 12.88 -8.30
CA PRO A 579 -15.99 13.42 -9.63
C PRO A 579 -15.68 14.92 -9.57
N VAL A 580 -14.65 15.34 -10.31
CA VAL A 580 -14.26 16.74 -10.42
C VAL A 580 -14.50 17.21 -11.85
N ARG A 581 -15.30 18.27 -12.02
CA ARG A 581 -15.46 18.89 -13.34
C ARG A 581 -14.23 19.73 -13.69
N VAL A 582 -13.48 19.26 -14.68
CA VAL A 582 -12.28 19.93 -15.20
C VAL A 582 -12.67 20.75 -16.43
N PHE A 583 -13.26 20.11 -17.43
CA PHE A 583 -13.84 20.79 -18.60
C PHE A 583 -15.37 20.85 -18.49
N SER A 584 -15.96 21.87 -19.09
CA SER A 584 -17.38 21.86 -19.40
C SER A 584 -17.70 20.67 -20.33
N ALA A 585 -18.93 20.14 -20.25
CA ALA A 585 -19.34 19.04 -21.12
C ALA A 585 -19.28 19.42 -22.61
N PRO A 586 -19.66 20.65 -23.03
CA PRO A 586 -19.41 21.13 -24.39
C PRO A 586 -17.95 21.07 -24.80
N ALA A 587 -17.02 21.58 -23.97
CA ALA A 587 -15.60 21.59 -24.33
C ALA A 587 -15.01 20.17 -24.45
N ALA A 588 -15.35 19.29 -23.51
CA ALA A 588 -14.89 17.91 -23.53
C ALA A 588 -15.39 17.15 -24.77
N THR A 589 -16.67 17.30 -25.13
CA THR A 589 -17.25 16.60 -26.29
C THR A 589 -16.78 17.18 -27.62
N ILE A 590 -16.45 18.47 -27.70
CA ILE A 590 -15.72 19.05 -28.85
C ILE A 590 -14.31 18.45 -28.94
N MET A 591 -13.61 18.31 -27.81
CA MET A 591 -12.28 17.69 -27.80
C MET A 591 -12.33 16.21 -28.21
N GLN A 592 -13.35 15.46 -27.78
CA GLN A 592 -13.58 14.08 -28.25
C GLN A 592 -13.73 14.04 -29.78
N ASP A 593 -14.47 14.98 -30.38
CA ASP A 593 -14.62 15.05 -31.83
C ASP A 593 -13.29 15.30 -32.55
N LEU A 594 -12.52 16.27 -32.07
CA LEU A 594 -11.21 16.61 -32.62
C LEU A 594 -10.19 15.46 -32.48
N LEU A 595 -10.22 14.73 -31.36
CA LEU A 595 -9.29 13.65 -31.04
C LEU A 595 -9.55 12.33 -31.79
N ARG A 596 -10.63 12.23 -32.59
CA ARG A 596 -10.73 11.17 -33.60
C ARG A 596 -9.64 11.31 -34.67
N GLY A 597 -9.37 12.56 -35.05
CA GLY A 597 -8.47 12.92 -36.15
C GLY A 597 -7.06 12.34 -36.04
N PRO A 598 -6.32 12.56 -34.93
CA PRO A 598 -4.97 12.03 -34.74
C PRO A 598 -4.86 10.51 -34.88
N ILE A 599 -5.94 9.78 -34.59
CA ILE A 599 -5.99 8.32 -34.70
C ILE A 599 -6.38 7.88 -36.12
N SER A 600 -7.34 8.56 -36.76
CA SER A 600 -7.84 8.20 -38.08
C SER A 600 -6.99 8.71 -39.25
N SER A 601 -6.25 9.82 -39.08
CA SER A 601 -5.50 10.43 -40.18
C SER A 601 -4.28 9.64 -40.61
N GLY A 602 -3.75 8.78 -39.71
CA GLY A 602 -2.51 8.05 -39.92
C GLY A 602 -1.25 8.93 -39.89
N SER A 603 -1.35 10.22 -39.51
CA SER A 603 -0.24 11.16 -39.62
C SER A 603 0.83 10.98 -38.54
N THR A 604 0.43 10.58 -37.33
CA THR A 604 1.36 10.42 -36.19
C THR A 604 1.33 9.03 -35.57
N THR A 605 0.44 8.14 -36.01
CA THR A 605 0.34 6.76 -35.53
C THR A 605 -0.24 5.86 -36.60
N THR A 606 0.22 4.61 -36.65
CA THR A 606 -0.36 3.54 -37.48
C THR A 606 -1.39 2.69 -36.74
N PHE A 607 -1.77 3.04 -35.51
CA PHE A 607 -2.61 2.20 -34.63
C PHE A 607 -3.90 1.74 -35.32
N LYS A 608 -4.65 2.66 -35.94
CA LYS A 608 -5.95 2.36 -36.55
C LYS A 608 -5.83 1.37 -37.72
N SER A 609 -4.80 1.51 -38.56
CA SER A 609 -4.58 0.61 -39.69
C SER A 609 -4.08 -0.76 -39.24
N ARG A 610 -3.19 -0.81 -38.24
CA ARG A 610 -2.75 -2.06 -37.61
C ARG A 610 -3.91 -2.80 -36.97
N LEU A 611 -4.74 -2.09 -36.20
CA LEU A 611 -5.93 -2.66 -35.57
C LEU A 611 -6.94 -3.17 -36.60
N ALA A 612 -7.15 -2.45 -37.70
CA ALA A 612 -8.03 -2.89 -38.78
C ALA A 612 -7.54 -4.18 -39.46
N ALA A 613 -6.22 -4.38 -39.57
CA ALA A 613 -5.65 -5.61 -40.09
C ALA A 613 -5.81 -6.80 -39.13
N ILE A 614 -5.79 -6.55 -37.80
CA ILE A 614 -5.91 -7.58 -36.76
C ILE A 614 -7.38 -7.92 -36.47
N ASN A 615 -8.21 -6.90 -36.30
CA ASN A 615 -9.61 -7.00 -35.90
C ASN A 615 -10.43 -5.83 -36.50
N PRO A 616 -10.96 -6.00 -37.72
CA PRO A 616 -11.74 -4.96 -38.42
C PRO A 616 -12.96 -4.47 -37.62
N SER A 617 -13.60 -5.35 -36.85
CA SER A 617 -14.78 -4.99 -36.06
C SER A 617 -14.42 -4.04 -34.93
N LEU A 618 -13.36 -4.34 -34.18
CA LEU A 618 -12.88 -3.47 -33.10
C LEU A 618 -12.28 -2.17 -33.64
N ALA A 619 -11.66 -2.22 -34.82
CA ALA A 619 -11.20 -1.02 -35.51
C ALA A 619 -12.37 -0.08 -35.84
N ASN A 620 -13.61 -0.54 -35.96
CA ASN A 620 -14.78 0.32 -36.18
C ASN A 620 -15.36 0.96 -34.91
N ALA A 621 -14.83 0.65 -33.72
CA ALA A 621 -15.18 1.38 -32.50
C ALA A 621 -14.79 2.86 -32.61
N ASP A 622 -15.43 3.70 -31.80
CA ASP A 622 -15.24 5.15 -31.80
C ASP A 622 -13.98 5.56 -31.02
N TRP A 623 -12.83 5.25 -31.62
CA TRP A 623 -11.51 5.55 -31.06
C TRP A 623 -11.17 7.03 -31.17
N ILE A 624 -10.85 7.63 -30.03
CA ILE A 624 -10.18 8.93 -29.93
C ILE A 624 -8.80 8.74 -29.31
N GLY A 625 -7.90 9.69 -29.52
CA GLY A 625 -6.60 9.61 -28.87
C GLY A 625 -5.59 10.63 -29.34
N LYS A 626 -4.39 10.53 -28.78
CA LYS A 626 -3.27 11.40 -29.11
C LYS A 626 -1.93 10.72 -28.85
N THR A 627 -0.99 11.06 -29.72
CA THR A 627 0.42 10.67 -29.63
C THR A 627 1.27 11.70 -28.90
N GLY A 628 2.33 11.24 -28.26
CA GLY A 628 3.39 12.07 -27.68
C GLY A 628 4.76 11.51 -28.04
N THR A 629 5.70 12.40 -28.30
CA THR A 629 7.11 12.09 -28.53
C THR A 629 7.91 13.19 -27.85
N THR A 630 8.87 12.81 -27.02
CA THR A 630 9.77 13.75 -26.35
C THR A 630 10.98 14.05 -27.22
N GLU A 631 11.81 15.00 -26.78
CA GLU A 631 13.04 15.34 -27.47
C GLU A 631 13.98 14.12 -27.57
N ASN A 632 14.71 14.04 -28.68
CA ASN A 632 15.57 12.91 -29.04
C ASN A 632 14.88 11.54 -29.03
N TYR A 633 13.54 11.48 -29.14
CA TYR A 633 12.78 10.23 -29.14
C TYR A 633 13.00 9.39 -27.87
N SER A 634 13.31 10.00 -26.72
CA SER A 634 13.55 9.27 -25.46
C SER A 634 12.31 8.56 -24.91
N ASP A 635 11.12 9.12 -25.16
CA ASP A 635 9.84 8.59 -24.74
C ASP A 635 8.80 8.71 -25.86
N VAL A 636 7.97 7.68 -26.01
CA VAL A 636 6.83 7.68 -26.91
C VAL A 636 5.55 7.30 -26.17
N TRP A 637 4.49 8.04 -26.46
CA TRP A 637 3.18 7.90 -25.82
C TRP A 637 2.10 7.69 -26.87
N LEU A 638 1.13 6.83 -26.56
CA LEU A 638 -0.13 6.75 -27.30
C LEU A 638 -1.27 6.59 -26.30
N MET A 639 -2.10 7.62 -26.23
CA MET A 639 -3.28 7.67 -25.38
C MET A 639 -4.50 7.38 -26.24
N LEU A 640 -5.28 6.38 -25.86
CA LEU A 640 -6.44 5.90 -26.62
C LEU A 640 -7.66 5.88 -25.71
N ALA A 641 -8.82 6.26 -26.23
CA ALA A 641 -10.08 6.10 -25.52
C ALA A 641 -11.22 5.72 -26.46
N THR A 642 -12.18 5.02 -25.87
CA THR A 642 -13.52 4.75 -26.41
C THR A 642 -14.53 5.28 -25.38
N PRO A 643 -15.86 5.29 -25.64
CA PRO A 643 -16.82 5.76 -24.65
C PRO A 643 -16.71 5.07 -23.28
N LYS A 644 -16.35 3.77 -23.25
CA LYS A 644 -16.31 2.98 -22.02
C LYS A 644 -14.98 3.00 -21.26
N VAL A 645 -13.85 2.97 -21.98
CA VAL A 645 -12.53 2.83 -21.36
C VAL A 645 -11.48 3.73 -22.02
N THR A 646 -10.44 4.06 -21.25
CA THR A 646 -9.21 4.72 -21.70
C THR A 646 -8.02 3.78 -21.49
N LEU A 647 -7.21 3.60 -22.54
CA LEU A 647 -5.96 2.85 -22.55
C LEU A 647 -4.80 3.81 -22.80
N GLY A 648 -3.94 4.02 -21.80
CA GLY A 648 -2.68 4.72 -21.98
C GLY A 648 -1.52 3.77 -22.15
N GLY A 649 -0.60 4.10 -23.06
CA GLY A 649 0.64 3.36 -23.28
C GLY A 649 1.85 4.27 -23.44
N TRP A 650 2.94 3.91 -22.77
CA TRP A 650 4.26 4.52 -22.87
C TRP A 650 5.29 3.45 -23.25
N ALA A 651 6.31 3.86 -24.01
CA ALA A 651 7.52 3.08 -24.25
C ALA A 651 8.78 3.97 -24.22
N GLY A 652 9.89 3.43 -23.72
CA GLY A 652 11.17 4.13 -23.56
C GLY A 652 12.23 3.27 -22.89
N HIS A 653 13.44 3.81 -22.69
CA HIS A 653 14.51 3.16 -21.92
C HIS A 653 14.60 3.71 -20.50
N ASP A 654 14.90 2.87 -19.50
CA ASP A 654 15.06 3.27 -18.09
C ASP A 654 16.09 4.40 -17.91
N ASP A 655 17.17 4.39 -18.69
CA ASP A 655 18.27 5.35 -18.66
C ASP A 655 18.02 6.63 -19.50
N ASN A 656 16.83 6.77 -20.08
CA ASN A 656 16.44 7.85 -21.00
C ASN A 656 17.23 7.90 -22.31
N ALA A 657 17.87 6.81 -22.74
CA ALA A 657 18.45 6.73 -24.06
C ALA A 657 17.39 6.94 -25.16
N SER A 658 17.83 7.43 -26.32
CA SER A 658 16.97 7.64 -27.49
C SER A 658 16.45 6.32 -28.07
N LEU A 659 15.17 6.29 -28.42
CA LEU A 659 14.59 5.28 -29.30
C LEU A 659 14.89 5.59 -30.77
N ALA A 660 14.61 4.63 -31.65
CA ALA A 660 14.57 4.89 -33.08
C ALA A 660 13.43 5.89 -33.44
N PRO A 661 13.61 6.76 -34.44
CA PRO A 661 12.65 7.83 -34.75
C PRO A 661 11.20 7.38 -35.02
N LEU A 662 11.00 6.15 -35.50
CA LEU A 662 9.68 5.62 -35.86
C LEU A 662 9.04 4.76 -34.75
N THR A 663 9.68 4.62 -33.58
CA THR A 663 9.20 3.72 -32.53
C THR A 663 7.80 4.09 -32.02
N GLY A 664 7.48 5.38 -31.87
CA GLY A 664 6.13 5.81 -31.53
C GLY A 664 5.11 5.58 -32.67
N TYR A 665 5.49 5.97 -33.89
CA TYR A 665 4.63 5.92 -35.08
C TYR A 665 4.27 4.49 -35.49
N ASN A 666 5.23 3.57 -35.42
CA ASN A 666 5.09 2.18 -35.88
C ASN A 666 5.06 1.17 -34.73
N ASN A 667 6.14 1.04 -33.97
CA ASN A 667 6.36 -0.04 -33.02
C ASN A 667 5.34 -0.03 -31.88
N ASN A 668 5.25 1.09 -31.14
CA ASN A 668 4.29 1.27 -30.06
C ASN A 668 2.84 1.21 -30.54
N SER A 669 2.58 1.81 -31.71
CA SER A 669 1.25 1.74 -32.35
C SER A 669 0.83 0.31 -32.71
N ASN A 670 1.76 -0.52 -33.20
CA ASN A 670 1.51 -1.91 -33.53
C ASN A 670 1.31 -2.77 -32.27
N TYR A 671 2.19 -2.60 -31.28
CA TYR A 671 2.06 -3.25 -29.97
C TYR A 671 0.70 -2.95 -29.32
N LEU A 672 0.29 -1.67 -29.26
CA LEU A 672 -0.99 -1.28 -28.66
C LEU A 672 -2.21 -1.77 -29.44
N ALA A 673 -2.11 -1.95 -30.76
CA ALA A 673 -3.17 -2.60 -31.55
C ALA A 673 -3.35 -4.07 -31.16
N HIS A 674 -2.25 -4.80 -30.94
CA HIS A 674 -2.30 -6.17 -30.42
C HIS A 674 -2.84 -6.23 -28.98
N LEU A 675 -2.40 -5.30 -28.12
CA LEU A 675 -2.88 -5.20 -26.73
C LEU A 675 -4.39 -4.92 -26.68
N ALA A 676 -4.88 -3.94 -27.45
CA ALA A 676 -6.30 -3.63 -27.54
C ALA A 676 -7.11 -4.83 -28.04
N ASN A 677 -6.62 -5.57 -29.04
CA ASN A 677 -7.28 -6.78 -29.50
C ASN A 677 -7.32 -7.88 -28.42
N ALA A 678 -6.22 -8.11 -27.69
CA ALA A 678 -6.19 -9.10 -26.62
C ALA A 678 -7.18 -8.76 -25.49
N ILE A 679 -7.25 -7.49 -25.10
CA ILE A 679 -8.25 -6.99 -24.14
C ILE A 679 -9.68 -7.25 -24.64
N ASN A 680 -9.96 -6.96 -25.91
CA ASN A 680 -11.28 -7.22 -26.51
C ASN A 680 -11.61 -8.72 -26.64
N GLN A 681 -10.62 -9.58 -26.81
CA GLN A 681 -10.84 -11.04 -26.82
C GLN A 681 -11.21 -11.56 -25.43
N ALA A 682 -10.67 -10.95 -24.36
CA ALA A 682 -11.03 -11.28 -22.98
C ALA A 682 -12.42 -10.76 -22.59
N ASP A 683 -12.79 -9.58 -23.08
CA ASP A 683 -14.15 -9.01 -22.94
C ASP A 683 -14.55 -8.24 -24.20
N PRO A 684 -15.38 -8.81 -25.09
CA PRO A 684 -15.80 -8.16 -26.34
C PRO A 684 -16.61 -6.86 -26.17
N ASN A 685 -17.11 -6.58 -24.96
CA ASN A 685 -17.92 -5.40 -24.65
C ASN A 685 -17.10 -4.28 -24.00
N ILE A 686 -15.82 -4.50 -23.71
CA ILE A 686 -15.01 -3.56 -22.92
C ILE A 686 -14.83 -2.20 -23.59
N PHE A 687 -14.59 -2.20 -24.90
CA PHE A 687 -14.44 -0.97 -25.71
C PHE A 687 -15.77 -0.37 -26.19
N GLY A 688 -16.90 -1.00 -25.84
CA GLY A 688 -18.23 -0.49 -26.20
C GLY A 688 -18.48 -0.47 -27.71
N ASN A 689 -18.15 -1.54 -28.42
CA ASN A 689 -18.37 -1.66 -29.87
C ASN A 689 -19.81 -1.24 -30.24
N GLY A 690 -19.93 -0.29 -31.18
CA GLY A 690 -21.22 0.31 -31.59
C GLY A 690 -21.63 1.57 -30.82
N GLN A 691 -21.00 1.87 -29.68
CA GLN A 691 -21.19 3.14 -28.97
C GLN A 691 -20.31 4.24 -29.59
N ARG A 692 -20.80 5.49 -29.55
CA ARG A 692 -20.08 6.67 -30.04
C ARG A 692 -20.13 7.78 -29.02
N PHE A 693 -19.06 8.57 -28.97
CA PHE A 693 -19.08 9.85 -28.27
C PHE A 693 -20.07 10.79 -28.97
N ALA A 694 -20.88 11.48 -28.16
CA ALA A 694 -21.89 12.41 -28.63
C ALA A 694 -21.57 13.83 -28.15
N LEU A 695 -21.87 14.81 -29.00
CA LEU A 695 -21.76 16.22 -28.61
C LEU A 695 -22.77 16.56 -27.53
N ASP A 696 -22.34 17.31 -26.53
CA ASP A 696 -23.21 17.82 -25.48
C ASP A 696 -24.24 18.81 -26.04
N GLY A 697 -25.44 18.85 -25.44
CA GLY A 697 -26.51 19.74 -25.88
C GLY A 697 -26.18 21.23 -25.77
N GLY A 698 -25.21 21.61 -24.93
CA GLY A 698 -24.72 22.98 -24.79
C GLY A 698 -23.70 23.42 -25.86
N VAL A 699 -23.30 22.54 -26.79
CA VAL A 699 -22.37 22.91 -27.87
C VAL A 699 -23.03 23.89 -28.83
N ILE A 700 -22.41 25.05 -29.00
CA ILE A 700 -22.82 26.07 -29.97
C ILE A 700 -22.27 25.67 -31.33
N ARG A 701 -23.17 25.50 -32.30
CA ARG A 701 -22.84 25.26 -33.71
C ARG A 701 -22.90 26.57 -34.48
N ALA A 702 -21.77 27.05 -34.97
CA ALA A 702 -21.69 28.27 -35.74
C ALA A 702 -21.20 28.01 -37.16
N SER A 703 -21.77 28.72 -38.14
CA SER A 703 -21.26 28.71 -39.52
C SER A 703 -20.17 29.76 -39.66
N VAL A 704 -18.97 29.35 -40.04
CA VAL A 704 -17.80 30.23 -40.21
C VAL A 704 -17.13 29.99 -41.55
N LEU A 705 -16.35 30.95 -42.04
CA LEU A 705 -15.53 30.76 -43.23
C LEU A 705 -14.41 29.76 -42.93
N LYS A 706 -14.24 28.78 -43.82
CA LYS A 706 -13.18 27.77 -43.71
C LYS A 706 -11.77 28.38 -43.73
N SER A 707 -11.60 29.51 -44.40
CA SER A 707 -10.32 30.19 -44.57
C SER A 707 -9.88 31.01 -43.35
N THR A 708 -10.82 31.44 -42.50
CA THR A 708 -10.52 32.31 -41.35
C THR A 708 -10.99 31.74 -40.01
N GLY A 709 -11.91 30.78 -40.01
CA GLY A 709 -12.56 30.28 -38.80
C GLY A 709 -13.51 31.29 -38.14
N LEU A 710 -13.80 32.41 -38.82
CA LEU A 710 -14.63 33.51 -38.34
C LEU A 710 -15.88 33.71 -39.21
N GLN A 711 -16.82 34.53 -38.74
CA GLN A 711 -17.97 34.93 -39.56
C GLN A 711 -17.52 35.76 -40.78
N PRO A 712 -18.21 35.67 -41.94
CA PRO A 712 -17.97 36.55 -43.08
C PRO A 712 -18.09 38.03 -42.69
N GLY A 713 -17.32 38.90 -43.34
CA GLY A 713 -17.35 40.32 -43.03
C GLY A 713 -16.30 41.13 -43.76
N THR A 714 -16.32 42.45 -43.53
CA THR A 714 -15.36 43.38 -44.12
C THR A 714 -14.25 43.70 -43.12
N VAL A 715 -13.01 43.68 -43.59
CA VAL A 715 -11.80 43.98 -42.82
C VAL A 715 -10.87 44.87 -43.62
N THR A 716 -10.14 45.76 -42.95
CA THR A 716 -9.11 46.58 -43.60
C THR A 716 -7.82 45.80 -43.74
N VAL A 717 -7.38 45.58 -44.99
CA VAL A 717 -6.10 44.95 -45.32
C VAL A 717 -5.26 45.97 -46.11
N ASN A 718 -4.08 46.32 -45.62
CA ASN A 718 -3.18 47.31 -46.23
C ASN A 718 -3.88 48.66 -46.54
N GLY A 719 -4.72 49.13 -45.61
CA GLY A 719 -5.45 50.40 -45.74
C GLY A 719 -6.66 50.36 -46.69
N ARG A 720 -7.01 49.20 -47.25
CA ARG A 720 -8.18 49.03 -48.13
C ARG A 720 -9.23 48.10 -47.50
N PRO A 721 -10.53 48.43 -47.55
CA PRO A 721 -11.56 47.52 -47.11
C PRO A 721 -11.62 46.30 -48.06
N LEU A 722 -11.60 45.11 -47.48
CA LEU A 722 -11.74 43.82 -48.16
C LEU A 722 -12.92 43.07 -47.53
N THR A 723 -13.93 42.76 -48.33
CA THR A 723 -15.03 41.90 -47.91
C THR A 723 -14.63 40.44 -48.13
N VAL A 724 -14.58 39.67 -47.05
CA VAL A 724 -14.15 38.28 -47.04
C VAL A 724 -15.38 37.39 -46.99
N ASN A 725 -15.59 36.63 -48.06
CA ASN A 725 -16.62 35.62 -48.24
C ASN A 725 -15.97 34.34 -48.78
N GLY A 726 -16.68 33.21 -48.76
CA GLY A 726 -16.14 31.94 -49.27
C GLY A 726 -16.85 30.70 -48.76
N GLU A 727 -16.18 29.56 -48.87
CA GLU A 727 -16.66 28.27 -48.37
C GLU A 727 -16.89 28.35 -46.85
N MET A 728 -18.09 27.97 -46.42
CA MET A 728 -18.48 27.93 -45.02
C MET A 728 -18.30 26.53 -44.45
N THR A 729 -17.96 26.44 -43.17
CA THR A 729 -17.88 25.19 -42.39
C THR A 729 -18.53 25.37 -41.02
N THR A 730 -18.88 24.26 -40.37
CA THR A 730 -19.39 24.29 -39.00
C THR A 730 -18.22 24.35 -38.02
N SER A 731 -18.22 25.35 -37.15
CA SER A 731 -17.35 25.42 -35.98
C SER A 731 -18.17 25.13 -34.72
N LEU A 732 -17.66 24.23 -33.90
CA LEU A 732 -18.22 23.90 -32.60
C LEU A 732 -17.54 24.77 -31.52
N TRP A 733 -18.32 25.38 -30.65
CA TRP A 733 -17.86 26.24 -29.57
C TRP A 733 -18.48 25.84 -28.24
N ALA A 734 -17.69 25.83 -27.17
CA ALA A 734 -18.19 25.51 -25.82
C ALA A 734 -18.96 26.70 -25.20
N GLN A 735 -18.58 27.92 -25.55
CA GLN A 735 -19.24 29.16 -25.15
C GLN A 735 -18.85 30.33 -26.07
N LYS A 736 -19.53 31.47 -25.96
CA LYS A 736 -19.34 32.75 -26.70
C LYS A 736 -19.59 32.70 -28.22
N GLY A 737 -19.26 31.61 -28.90
CA GLY A 737 -19.32 31.50 -30.37
C GLY A 737 -18.15 32.22 -31.06
N PRO A 738 -18.07 32.16 -32.40
CA PRO A 738 -16.99 32.79 -33.16
C PRO A 738 -17.12 34.31 -33.15
N SER A 739 -15.98 35.01 -33.19
CA SER A 739 -15.96 36.46 -33.35
C SER A 739 -16.32 36.89 -34.78
N ALA A 740 -16.68 38.17 -34.92
CA ALA A 740 -16.75 38.83 -36.22
C ALA A 740 -15.39 38.82 -36.93
N MET A 741 -15.39 39.00 -38.26
CA MET A 741 -14.18 39.10 -39.08
C MET A 741 -13.21 40.17 -38.53
N THR A 742 -11.95 39.78 -38.35
CA THR A 742 -10.87 40.71 -37.98
C THR A 742 -9.62 40.45 -38.81
N TYR A 743 -8.69 41.42 -38.82
CA TYR A 743 -7.43 41.27 -39.55
C TYR A 743 -6.57 40.13 -38.97
N LYS A 744 -6.53 40.02 -37.64
CA LYS A 744 -5.84 38.95 -36.91
C LYS A 744 -6.80 37.78 -36.64
N PHE A 745 -7.20 37.10 -37.70
CA PHE A 745 -8.21 36.06 -37.65
C PHE A 745 -7.75 34.74 -37.01
N ALA A 746 -6.45 34.50 -36.91
CA ALA A 746 -5.87 33.28 -36.37
C ALA A 746 -5.33 33.45 -34.95
N ILE A 747 -5.10 32.34 -34.27
CA ILE A 747 -4.38 32.32 -32.98
C ILE A 747 -2.88 32.33 -33.28
N GLY A 748 -2.21 33.39 -32.84
CA GLY A 748 -0.78 33.62 -33.09
C GLY A 748 -0.48 34.27 -34.44
N GLY A 749 0.81 34.33 -34.77
CA GLY A 749 1.34 34.96 -35.98
C GLY A 749 1.75 36.42 -35.80
N THR A 750 2.81 36.81 -36.50
CA THR A 750 3.30 38.18 -36.59
C THR A 750 2.53 38.98 -37.65
N ASP A 751 2.66 40.30 -37.66
CA ASP A 751 2.03 41.13 -38.71
C ASP A 751 2.55 40.77 -40.11
N ALA A 752 3.82 40.36 -40.24
CA ALA A 752 4.39 39.86 -41.49
C ALA A 752 3.73 38.54 -41.94
N ASP A 753 3.40 37.65 -41.01
CA ASP A 753 2.68 36.41 -41.30
C ASP A 753 1.26 36.70 -41.79
N TYR A 754 0.58 37.66 -41.17
CA TYR A 754 -0.74 38.10 -41.62
C TYR A 754 -0.70 38.77 -43.00
N GLN A 755 0.33 39.56 -43.30
CA GLN A 755 0.50 40.11 -44.65
C GLN A 755 0.60 38.99 -45.71
N LYS A 756 1.39 37.94 -45.43
CA LYS A 756 1.50 36.75 -46.30
C LYS A 756 0.21 35.96 -46.38
N ALA A 757 -0.49 35.78 -45.26
CA ALA A 757 -1.77 35.08 -45.24
C ALA A 757 -2.81 35.83 -46.09
N TRP A 758 -2.95 37.14 -45.90
CA TRP A 758 -3.91 37.97 -46.63
C TRP A 758 -3.60 38.12 -48.11
N SER A 759 -2.32 38.06 -48.54
CA SER A 759 -1.99 38.07 -49.97
C SER A 759 -2.58 36.87 -50.73
N ASN A 760 -2.84 35.76 -50.03
CA ASN A 760 -3.43 34.56 -50.61
C ASN A 760 -4.97 34.62 -50.73
N PHE A 761 -5.65 35.56 -50.04
CA PHE A 761 -7.11 35.76 -50.15
C PHE A 761 -7.51 36.52 -51.43
N GLY A 762 -6.58 37.27 -52.04
CA GLY A 762 -6.84 38.10 -53.23
C GLY A 762 -6.71 37.38 -54.59
N GLY A 763 -6.68 36.05 -54.59
CA GLY A 763 -6.27 35.22 -55.74
C GLY A 763 -7.39 34.72 -56.67
N LYS A 764 -8.39 35.54 -56.99
CA LYS A 764 -9.08 35.51 -58.30
C LYS A 764 -9.43 36.94 -58.67
N LYS A 765 -8.50 37.62 -59.34
CA LYS A 765 -8.85 38.78 -60.15
C LYS A 765 -9.77 38.24 -61.26
N ASN A 766 -11.01 38.71 -61.31
CA ASN A 766 -11.83 38.60 -62.51
C ASN A 766 -11.13 39.27 -63.69
#